data_AF-A0AAD9D1Z6-F1
#
_entry.id   AF-A0AAD9D1Z6-F1
#
_cell.length_a   1.000
_cell.length_b   1.000
_cell.length_c   1.000
_cell.angle_alpha   90.00
_cell.angle_beta   90.00
_cell.angle_gamma   90.00
#
_symmetry.space_group_name_H-M   'P 1'
#
loop_
_entity.id
_entity.type
_entity.pdbx_description
1 polymer ?
#
loop_
_entity_poly.entity_id
_entity_poly.type
_entity_poly.pdbx_seq_one_letter_code
_entity_poly.pdbx_strand_id
1 'polypeptide(L)'
;MHGLHGPHPHRHLSARSHRHPTADQDVFIGFSVTVSEADESDPSKTRELEYTLVLHDGNGVIESETFRRPFIVHEDELKAEEEVKRVGDEILALLRATQTNKGMNVRLVAAARPFPPELMAKKNIDFVATVWLHLDAIPFIITPSTAIFTKLPTPSTKASATAAVAAAVKYLHPATHSGTIAATDPKDHRVLVDCNEEVLLCSILQYEQSTSPELWSRFMALSKHLTENNVSISFFSATPQGGGVALMRHALIRLWRLFKLNVKWFVPEGHPTVFDITKRKLHNILQGVAPPGVEITETDKKWFELWTAQNFETFWSNGALDADLIVIDDPQLTALIPIIKERRPDAKIIFRSHIQIQSNLTDDPSTPQHRTWNYLFDFIKNVDLFLAHPVKLFVPKDVHENLPVLYMAPSTDPLDGLNKPYGHASVRYYRQHFNHISRIQCGVSIDWDRGYICQIARFDPSKGIDHLLAAYLEFRQKLEHLPNPPKNRGPQLIIMGHGSVDDPDGSPIYEKLYETLSSHEYELVKTDVAIVRAPPSDSILGCILQGAWVATQLSTREGFEVKVTETIHKRVPVIASDAGGIPLQVKHGKNGWIVPAGNSSAVAQLLLDIYEGKIKIDRDLSRKRELRGKYDDPNSVAESWVGSYHSPVIRVHDDKNSTSEDFWTVGNATRWMLLASRLLGLPLEDGKNGFKISEEEKSLLKGMGVGQQLPAKGADGKNVWNMVMGDDALPGEGALI
;
A
#
# COMPACT_ATOMS: atom_id res chain seq x y z
N MET A 1 29.85 -34.60 40.59
CA MET A 1 31.31 -34.38 40.57
C MET A 1 31.77 -34.40 39.11
N HIS A 2 32.52 -33.37 38.70
CA HIS A 2 33.25 -33.17 37.43
C HIS A 2 32.46 -33.41 36.12
N GLY A 3 32.18 -32.44 35.24
CA GLY A 3 32.81 -31.17 34.95
C GLY A 3 32.86 -31.06 33.41
N LEU A 4 32.33 -29.99 32.82
CA LEU A 4 32.63 -29.44 31.49
C LEU A 4 31.75 -28.20 31.22
N HIS A 5 31.79 -27.23 32.13
CA HIS A 5 31.46 -25.83 31.80
C HIS A 5 32.78 -25.11 31.54
N GLY A 6 33.29 -25.22 30.32
CA GLY A 6 34.26 -24.28 29.80
C GLY A 6 33.53 -23.02 29.32
N PRO A 7 34.06 -21.81 29.53
CA PRO A 7 33.50 -20.62 28.93
C PRO A 7 33.76 -20.69 27.42
N HIS A 8 32.73 -21.04 26.64
CA HIS A 8 32.81 -20.80 25.21
C HIS A 8 33.04 -19.29 25.01
N PRO A 9 33.99 -18.87 24.17
CA PRO A 9 34.19 -17.45 23.91
C PRO A 9 32.92 -16.92 23.24
N HIS A 10 32.05 -16.29 24.04
CA HIS A 10 30.89 -15.56 23.56
C HIS A 10 31.40 -14.34 22.81
N ARG A 11 31.51 -14.43 21.47
CA ARG A 11 31.39 -13.22 20.65
C ARG A 11 29.91 -12.85 20.67
N HIS A 12 29.55 -11.98 21.60
CA HIS A 12 28.32 -11.22 21.51
C HIS A 12 28.25 -10.57 20.12
N LEU A 13 27.05 -10.50 19.52
CA LEU A 13 26.61 -9.39 18.68
C LEU A 13 26.83 -8.15 19.53
N SER A 14 28.06 -7.68 19.50
CA SER A 14 28.51 -6.68 20.41
C SER A 14 27.75 -5.42 20.07
N ALA A 15 26.78 -5.06 20.93
CA ALA A 15 26.26 -3.70 21.00
C ALA A 15 27.40 -2.67 21.19
N ARG A 16 28.60 -3.13 21.54
CA ARG A 16 29.86 -2.38 21.67
C ARG A 16 30.81 -2.55 20.47
N SER A 17 30.37 -3.10 19.34
CA SER A 17 31.18 -3.08 18.12
C SER A 17 31.29 -1.63 17.66
N HIS A 18 32.46 -1.02 17.82
CA HIS A 18 32.73 0.38 17.43
C HIS A 18 32.95 0.57 15.93
N ARG A 19 32.61 -0.41 15.09
CA ARG A 19 32.52 -0.17 13.64
C ARG A 19 31.27 0.66 13.38
N HIS A 20 31.42 1.97 13.47
CA HIS A 20 30.46 2.91 12.90
C HIS A 20 30.74 2.94 11.39
N PRO A 21 29.86 2.39 10.54
CA PRO A 21 30.04 2.53 9.11
C PRO A 21 30.01 4.03 8.75
N THR A 22 30.85 4.43 7.80
CA THR A 22 30.96 5.83 7.34
C THR A 22 29.73 6.29 6.55
N ALA A 23 28.82 5.37 6.22
CA ALA A 23 27.54 5.59 5.57
C ALA A 23 26.49 4.59 6.11
N ASP A 24 25.20 4.87 5.91
CA ASP A 24 24.13 3.95 6.30
C ASP A 24 24.26 2.63 5.50
N GLN A 25 24.56 1.53 6.19
CA GLN A 25 24.73 0.22 5.57
C GLN A 25 23.46 -0.60 5.72
N ASP A 26 22.86 -1.02 4.61
CA ASP A 26 21.77 -1.99 4.61
C ASP A 26 22.30 -3.39 4.99
N VAL A 27 21.57 -4.08 5.85
CA VAL A 27 21.88 -5.44 6.29
C VAL A 27 20.63 -6.32 6.28
N PHE A 28 20.83 -7.62 6.20
CA PHE A 28 19.80 -8.64 6.18
C PHE A 28 20.06 -9.63 7.31
N ILE A 29 19.00 -10.11 7.94
CA ILE A 29 19.11 -10.97 9.11
C ILE A 29 18.50 -12.33 8.80
N GLY A 30 19.30 -13.39 8.96
CA GLY A 30 18.80 -14.76 9.03
C GLY A 30 18.36 -15.07 10.46
N PHE A 31 17.21 -15.69 10.60
CA PHE A 31 16.64 -16.10 11.88
C PHE A 31 16.24 -17.58 11.82
N SER A 32 16.53 -18.32 12.87
CA SER A 32 16.04 -19.68 13.05
C SER A 32 15.80 -19.88 14.53
N VAL A 33 14.71 -20.57 14.87
CA VAL A 33 14.31 -20.81 16.25
C VAL A 33 13.77 -22.23 16.40
N THR A 34 14.11 -22.87 17.51
CA THR A 34 13.68 -24.22 17.86
C THR A 34 13.40 -24.28 19.35
N VAL A 35 12.37 -25.04 19.74
CA VAL A 35 12.10 -25.37 21.15
C VAL A 35 12.42 -26.86 21.31
N SER A 36 13.29 -27.20 22.27
CA SER A 36 13.68 -28.60 22.57
C SER A 36 12.46 -29.45 22.87
N GLU A 37 12.51 -30.77 22.72
CA GLU A 37 11.39 -31.63 23.12
C GLU A 37 11.12 -31.53 24.63
N ALA A 38 9.90 -31.89 25.04
CA ALA A 38 9.53 -31.93 26.45
C ALA A 38 10.26 -33.09 27.13
N ASP A 39 10.93 -32.82 28.24
CA ASP A 39 11.46 -33.87 29.12
C ASP A 39 10.32 -34.35 30.02
N GLU A 40 9.83 -35.58 29.80
CA GLU A 40 8.75 -36.18 30.61
C GLU A 40 9.11 -36.30 32.10
N SER A 41 10.41 -36.18 32.45
CA SER A 41 10.90 -36.22 33.82
C SER A 41 10.97 -34.87 34.53
N ASP A 42 10.77 -33.75 33.81
CA ASP A 42 10.79 -32.40 34.39
C ASP A 42 9.38 -31.91 34.77
N PRO A 43 9.05 -31.84 36.08
CA PRO A 43 7.74 -31.36 36.53
C PRO A 43 7.50 -29.86 36.27
N SER A 44 8.54 -29.09 35.91
CA SER A 44 8.42 -27.65 35.63
C SER A 44 7.89 -27.33 34.23
N LYS A 45 7.84 -28.32 33.32
CA LYS A 45 7.53 -28.14 31.89
C LYS A 45 8.42 -27.09 31.19
N THR A 46 9.62 -26.84 31.72
CA THR A 46 10.57 -25.89 31.14
C THR A 46 11.32 -26.56 30.01
N ARG A 47 11.25 -25.98 28.81
CA ARG A 47 11.97 -26.43 27.61
C ARG A 47 13.09 -25.45 27.30
N GLU A 48 14.06 -25.86 26.48
CA GLU A 48 15.10 -24.96 25.99
C GLU A 48 14.68 -24.36 24.66
N LEU A 49 14.61 -23.02 24.60
CA LEU A 49 14.50 -22.26 23.38
C LEU A 49 15.89 -21.94 22.87
N GLU A 50 16.23 -22.48 21.70
CA GLU A 50 17.43 -22.09 20.95
C GLU A 50 17.02 -21.22 19.75
N TYR A 51 17.62 -20.04 19.62
CA TYR A 51 17.48 -19.23 18.40
C TYR A 51 18.82 -18.66 17.94
N THR A 52 18.97 -18.52 16.63
CA THR A 52 20.16 -17.93 16.02
C THR A 52 19.81 -16.74 15.15
N LEU A 53 20.57 -15.66 15.28
CA LEU A 53 20.58 -14.54 14.35
C LEU A 53 21.87 -14.54 13.53
N VAL A 54 21.74 -14.35 12.22
CA VAL A 54 22.86 -14.28 11.25
C VAL A 54 22.78 -12.94 10.54
N LEU A 55 23.80 -12.10 10.69
CA LEU A 55 23.91 -10.81 10.00
C LEU A 55 24.57 -11.01 8.63
N HIS A 56 23.94 -10.52 7.57
CA HIS A 56 24.37 -10.65 6.18
C HIS A 56 24.40 -9.27 5.50
N ASP A 57 25.45 -8.94 4.75
CA ASP A 57 25.58 -7.63 4.05
C ASP A 57 25.03 -7.63 2.62
N GLY A 58 24.53 -8.77 2.15
CA GLY A 58 24.07 -8.99 0.78
C GLY A 58 25.02 -9.84 -0.05
N ASN A 59 26.30 -9.85 0.29
CA ASN A 59 27.32 -10.69 -0.34
C ASN A 59 27.67 -11.92 0.50
N GLY A 60 27.64 -11.80 1.83
CA GLY A 60 27.93 -12.90 2.73
C GLY A 60 27.58 -12.63 4.18
N VAL A 61 27.82 -13.65 5.01
CA VAL A 61 27.62 -13.58 6.45
C VAL A 61 28.75 -12.77 7.10
N ILE A 62 28.37 -11.74 7.85
CA ILE A 62 29.27 -10.88 8.63
C ILE A 62 29.47 -11.47 10.03
N GLU A 63 28.37 -11.83 10.69
CA GLU A 63 28.33 -12.21 12.09
C GLU A 63 27.17 -13.18 12.34
N SER A 64 27.27 -14.00 13.39
CA SER A 64 26.16 -14.87 13.81
C SER A 64 26.23 -15.10 15.32
N GLU A 65 25.10 -15.13 16.00
CA GLU A 65 25.03 -15.46 17.43
C GLU A 65 23.86 -16.41 17.70
N THR A 66 24.12 -17.41 18.54
CA THR A 66 23.15 -18.41 18.98
C THR A 66 22.86 -18.21 20.47
N PHE A 67 21.59 -18.16 20.81
CA PHE A 67 21.09 -17.96 22.17
C PHE A 67 20.33 -19.19 22.62
N ARG A 68 20.50 -19.54 23.89
CA ARG A 68 19.71 -20.54 24.60
C ARG A 68 19.04 -19.90 25.79
N ARG A 69 17.74 -20.11 25.94
CA ARG A 69 16.90 -19.54 26.99
C ARG A 69 15.94 -20.59 27.53
N PRO A 70 15.57 -20.53 28.81
CA PRO A 70 14.42 -21.28 29.29
C PRO A 70 13.16 -20.78 28.58
N PHE A 71 12.26 -21.71 28.25
CA PHE A 71 10.96 -21.45 27.65
C PHE A 71 9.90 -22.29 28.36
N ILE A 72 8.94 -21.61 28.97
CA ILE A 72 7.93 -22.27 29.80
C ILE A 72 6.66 -22.49 28.97
N VAL A 73 6.25 -23.75 28.82
CA VAL A 73 4.99 -24.06 28.13
C VAL A 73 3.84 -23.97 29.11
N HIS A 74 2.94 -23.02 28.86
CA HIS A 74 1.72 -22.83 29.65
C HIS A 74 0.50 -23.43 28.93
N GLU A 75 -0.32 -24.16 29.68
CA GLU A 75 -1.67 -24.58 29.21
C GLU A 75 -2.67 -23.42 29.25
N ASP A 76 -2.44 -22.45 30.15
CA ASP A 76 -3.20 -21.21 30.22
C ASP A 76 -2.80 -20.28 29.07
N GLU A 77 -3.78 -19.89 28.25
CA GLU A 77 -3.54 -19.09 27.04
C GLU A 77 -2.92 -17.72 27.33
N LEU A 78 -3.30 -17.07 28.44
CA LEU A 78 -2.77 -15.75 28.80
C LEU A 78 -1.30 -15.84 29.20
N LYS A 79 -0.93 -16.84 30.01
CA LYS A 79 0.47 -17.07 30.38
C LYS A 79 1.31 -17.51 29.19
N ALA A 80 0.76 -18.32 28.28
CA ALA A 80 1.43 -18.67 27.03
C ALA A 80 1.67 -17.43 26.17
N GLU A 81 0.68 -16.54 26.09
CA GLU A 81 0.78 -15.26 25.41
C GLU A 81 1.89 -14.38 26.02
N GLU A 82 1.96 -14.26 27.35
CA GLU A 82 3.01 -13.52 28.06
C GLU A 82 4.42 -14.07 27.79
N GLU A 83 4.57 -15.40 27.75
CA GLU A 83 5.86 -16.03 27.47
C GLU A 83 6.31 -15.79 26.02
N VAL A 84 5.39 -15.88 25.05
CA VAL A 84 5.68 -15.51 23.64
C VAL A 84 6.03 -14.03 23.52
N LYS A 85 5.37 -13.17 24.29
CA LYS A 85 5.68 -11.74 24.40
C LYS A 85 7.12 -11.50 24.86
N ARG A 86 7.52 -12.16 25.96
CA ARG A 86 8.89 -12.09 26.50
C ARG A 86 9.93 -12.48 25.45
N VAL A 87 9.73 -13.61 24.77
CA VAL A 87 10.64 -14.08 23.72
C VAL A 87 10.71 -13.10 22.56
N GLY A 88 9.56 -12.60 22.10
CA GLY A 88 9.50 -11.61 21.03
C GLY A 88 10.21 -10.31 21.39
N ASP A 89 10.01 -9.79 22.60
CA ASP A 89 10.67 -8.57 23.10
C ASP A 89 12.20 -8.73 23.13
N GLU A 90 12.70 -9.88 23.60
CA GLU A 90 14.14 -10.17 23.62
C GLU A 90 14.73 -10.14 22.20
N ILE A 91 14.07 -10.80 21.24
CA ILE A 91 14.55 -10.84 19.86
C ILE A 91 14.44 -9.46 19.21
N LEU A 92 13.32 -8.74 19.38
CA LEU A 92 13.12 -7.40 18.85
C LEU A 92 14.14 -6.40 19.43
N ALA A 93 14.44 -6.49 20.72
CA ALA A 93 15.45 -5.64 21.35
C ALA A 93 16.83 -5.82 20.70
N LEU A 94 17.20 -7.06 20.35
CA LEU A 94 18.45 -7.37 19.67
C LEU A 94 18.48 -6.85 18.22
N LEU A 95 17.36 -6.97 17.50
CA LEU A 95 17.21 -6.41 16.15
C LEU A 95 17.30 -4.88 16.17
N ARG A 96 16.61 -4.22 17.14
CA ARG A 96 16.67 -2.76 17.34
C ARG A 96 18.06 -2.28 17.74
N ALA A 97 18.76 -3.03 18.60
CA ALA A 97 20.13 -2.73 18.98
C ALA A 97 21.06 -2.76 17.77
N THR A 98 20.81 -3.64 16.79
CA THR A 98 21.54 -3.64 15.51
C THR A 98 21.29 -2.34 14.74
N GLN A 99 20.03 -1.89 14.65
CA GLN A 99 19.72 -0.62 13.97
C GLN A 99 20.32 0.61 14.65
N THR A 100 20.17 0.69 15.98
CA THR A 100 20.50 1.88 16.76
C THR A 100 21.98 1.97 17.15
N ASN A 101 22.58 0.89 17.65
CA ASN A 101 23.96 0.91 18.15
C ASN A 101 24.99 0.79 17.02
N LYS A 102 24.70 -0.02 15.99
CA LYS A 102 25.61 -0.22 14.85
C LYS A 102 25.36 0.77 13.71
N GLY A 103 24.26 1.52 13.72
CA GLY A 103 23.90 2.44 12.62
C GLY A 103 23.67 1.72 11.30
N MET A 104 23.20 0.47 11.36
CA MET A 104 22.89 -0.36 10.20
C MET A 104 21.38 -0.36 9.96
N ASN A 105 20.95 -0.48 8.73
CA ASN A 105 19.53 -0.55 8.41
C ASN A 105 19.12 -1.99 8.12
N VAL A 106 18.34 -2.59 9.02
CA VAL A 106 17.84 -3.97 8.84
C VAL A 106 16.70 -3.94 7.82
N ARG A 107 16.97 -4.47 6.62
CA ARG A 107 16.01 -4.46 5.49
C ARG A 107 15.07 -5.64 5.47
N LEU A 108 15.56 -6.80 5.89
CA LEU A 108 14.85 -8.06 5.79
C LEU A 108 15.24 -8.96 6.95
N VAL A 109 14.26 -9.69 7.48
CA VAL A 109 14.46 -10.79 8.42
C VAL A 109 13.95 -12.07 7.78
N ALA A 110 14.87 -12.93 7.38
CA ALA A 110 14.62 -14.23 6.77
C ALA A 110 14.53 -15.30 7.85
N ALA A 111 13.34 -15.77 8.15
CA ALA A 111 13.13 -16.81 9.14
C ALA A 111 12.96 -18.20 8.51
N ALA A 112 13.76 -19.15 9.00
CA ALA A 112 13.74 -20.54 8.55
C ALA A 112 12.55 -21.32 9.12
N ARG A 113 11.82 -22.04 8.26
CA ARG A 113 10.85 -23.06 8.66
C ARG A 113 11.55 -24.37 9.07
N PRO A 114 10.93 -25.19 9.94
CA PRO A 114 9.63 -24.97 10.60
C PRO A 114 9.73 -23.97 11.75
N PHE A 115 8.67 -23.16 11.93
CA PHE A 115 8.50 -22.36 13.14
C PHE A 115 7.92 -23.22 14.26
N PRO A 116 8.40 -23.08 15.51
CA PRO A 116 7.78 -23.71 16.66
C PRO A 116 6.30 -23.26 16.77
N PRO A 117 5.33 -24.21 16.81
CA PRO A 117 3.92 -23.88 16.96
C PRO A 117 3.60 -22.99 18.18
N GLU A 118 4.42 -23.10 19.22
CA GLU A 118 4.32 -22.32 20.46
C GLU A 118 4.58 -20.82 20.24
N LEU A 119 5.36 -20.47 19.21
CA LEU A 119 5.72 -19.09 18.87
C LEU A 119 4.90 -18.52 17.70
N MET A 120 3.93 -19.29 17.19
CA MET A 120 3.02 -18.81 16.14
C MET A 120 2.04 -17.78 16.70
N ALA A 121 1.38 -17.03 15.80
CA ALA A 121 0.46 -15.96 16.17
C ALA A 121 -0.59 -16.42 17.20
N LYS A 122 -0.79 -15.60 18.22
CA LYS A 122 -1.82 -15.74 19.26
C LYS A 122 -2.78 -14.56 19.19
N LYS A 123 -3.89 -14.61 19.94
CA LYS A 123 -5.00 -13.65 19.86
C LYS A 123 -4.60 -12.17 19.85
N ASN A 124 -3.48 -11.79 20.46
CA ASN A 124 -3.01 -10.40 20.49
C ASN A 124 -1.55 -10.21 20.05
N ILE A 125 -0.91 -11.25 19.50
CA ILE A 125 0.52 -11.21 19.18
C ILE A 125 0.79 -11.87 17.84
N ASP A 126 1.52 -11.15 16.99
CA ASP A 126 2.20 -11.73 15.83
C ASP A 126 3.61 -11.15 15.69
N PHE A 127 4.62 -11.97 16.00
CA PHE A 127 6.02 -11.56 15.90
C PHE A 127 6.41 -11.19 14.46
N VAL A 128 5.89 -11.91 13.46
CA VAL A 128 6.27 -11.73 12.06
C VAL A 128 5.78 -10.37 11.55
N ALA A 129 4.52 -10.04 11.83
CA ALA A 129 3.96 -8.73 11.50
C ALA A 129 4.67 -7.60 12.27
N THR A 130 5.13 -7.87 13.49
CA THR A 130 5.83 -6.87 14.31
C THR A 130 7.17 -6.46 13.70
N VAL A 131 7.90 -7.39 13.08
CA VAL A 131 9.13 -7.09 12.35
C VAL A 131 8.87 -6.05 11.26
N TRP A 132 7.77 -6.19 10.53
CA TRP A 132 7.37 -5.23 9.50
C TRP A 132 6.92 -3.88 10.07
N LEU A 133 5.95 -3.92 11.00
CA LEU A 133 5.29 -2.71 11.51
C LEU A 133 6.19 -1.88 12.43
N HIS A 134 7.08 -2.50 13.20
CA HIS A 134 7.89 -1.80 14.20
C HIS A 134 9.36 -1.65 13.84
N LEU A 135 9.96 -2.58 13.06
CA LEU A 135 11.36 -2.48 12.64
C LEU A 135 11.54 -1.96 11.22
N ASP A 136 10.46 -1.93 10.44
CA ASP A 136 10.51 -1.62 9.00
C ASP A 136 11.43 -2.57 8.22
N ALA A 137 11.44 -3.84 8.63
CA ALA A 137 12.16 -4.90 7.95
C ALA A 137 11.17 -5.88 7.32
N ILE A 138 11.42 -6.32 6.09
CA ILE A 138 10.56 -7.28 5.37
C ILE A 138 10.68 -8.66 6.06
N PRO A 139 9.61 -9.22 6.62
CA PRO A 139 9.61 -10.59 7.12
C PRO A 139 9.53 -11.58 5.95
N PHE A 140 10.52 -12.44 5.82
CA PHE A 140 10.59 -13.47 4.78
C PHE A 140 10.61 -14.84 5.43
N ILE A 141 9.57 -15.64 5.26
CA ILE A 141 9.43 -16.96 5.85
C ILE A 141 9.70 -18.01 4.79
N ILE A 142 10.81 -18.73 4.92
CA ILE A 142 11.27 -19.66 3.89
C ILE A 142 11.56 -21.05 4.45
N THR A 143 11.26 -22.07 3.65
CA THR A 143 11.77 -23.42 3.89
C THR A 143 13.19 -23.51 3.31
N PRO A 144 14.25 -23.48 4.13
CA PRO A 144 15.62 -23.46 3.62
C PRO A 144 15.93 -24.78 2.90
N SER A 145 16.88 -24.76 1.96
CA SER A 145 17.34 -25.97 1.26
C SER A 145 17.83 -27.07 2.20
N THR A 146 18.27 -26.70 3.41
CA THR A 146 18.67 -27.64 4.46
C THR A 146 17.52 -28.50 4.97
N ALA A 147 16.25 -28.10 4.77
CA ALA A 147 15.07 -28.85 5.20
C ALA A 147 14.83 -30.14 4.40
N ILE A 148 15.47 -30.32 3.23
CA ILE A 148 15.35 -31.55 2.43
C ILE A 148 16.02 -32.76 3.11
N PHE A 149 16.95 -32.52 4.03
CA PHE A 149 17.75 -33.56 4.67
C PHE A 149 17.03 -34.19 5.86
N THR A 150 15.95 -34.93 5.59
CA THR A 150 15.12 -35.58 6.62
C THR A 150 15.73 -36.86 7.21
N LYS A 151 16.77 -37.41 6.56
CA LYS A 151 17.48 -38.63 6.98
C LYS A 151 18.86 -38.36 7.61
N LEU A 152 19.27 -37.09 7.66
CA LEU A 152 20.50 -36.65 8.33
C LEU A 152 20.13 -35.96 9.65
N PRO A 153 21.09 -35.77 10.57
CA PRO A 153 20.85 -34.97 11.77
C PRO A 153 20.27 -33.60 11.40
N THR A 154 19.31 -33.13 12.20
CA THR A 154 18.66 -31.84 11.98
C THR A 154 19.73 -30.74 11.88
N PRO A 155 19.70 -29.91 10.82
CA PRO A 155 20.62 -28.79 10.69
C PRO A 155 20.58 -27.89 11.92
N SER A 156 21.74 -27.37 12.34
CA SER A 156 21.79 -26.41 13.45
C SER A 156 20.99 -25.14 13.13
N THR A 157 20.48 -24.47 14.16
CA THR A 157 19.76 -23.19 14.01
C THR A 157 20.60 -22.17 13.23
N LYS A 158 21.93 -22.16 13.40
CA LYS A 158 22.84 -21.33 12.60
C LYS A 158 22.88 -21.68 11.12
N ALA A 159 22.93 -22.97 10.77
CA ALA A 159 22.94 -23.39 9.37
C ALA A 159 21.61 -23.03 8.68
N SER A 160 20.48 -23.25 9.37
CA SER A 160 19.14 -22.90 8.89
C SER A 160 18.96 -21.39 8.71
N ALA A 161 19.37 -20.58 9.70
CA ALA A 161 19.32 -19.11 9.61
C ALA A 161 20.20 -18.58 8.45
N THR A 162 21.38 -19.16 8.25
CA THR A 162 22.28 -18.79 7.15
C THR A 162 21.67 -19.14 5.79
N ALA A 163 21.09 -20.33 5.65
CA ALA A 163 20.43 -20.75 4.42
C ALA A 163 19.20 -19.88 4.11
N ALA A 164 18.42 -19.51 5.14
CA ALA A 164 17.26 -18.66 4.99
C ALA A 164 17.62 -17.27 4.44
N VAL A 165 18.58 -16.57 5.06
CA VAL A 165 18.98 -15.24 4.58
C VAL A 165 19.63 -15.28 3.19
N ALA A 166 20.46 -16.29 2.92
CA ALA A 166 21.06 -16.45 1.60
C ALA A 166 20.02 -16.74 0.49
N ALA A 167 18.91 -17.38 0.83
CA ALA A 167 17.81 -17.61 -0.10
C ALA A 167 16.93 -16.35 -0.26
N ALA A 168 16.59 -15.67 0.84
CA ALA A 168 15.76 -14.47 0.83
C ALA A 168 16.42 -13.29 0.09
N VAL A 169 17.74 -13.10 0.26
CA VAL A 169 18.47 -12.01 -0.42
C VAL A 169 18.41 -12.12 -1.94
N LYS A 170 18.20 -13.32 -2.50
CA LYS A 170 18.02 -13.50 -3.97
C LYS A 170 16.72 -12.91 -4.50
N TYR A 171 15.73 -12.73 -3.63
CA TYR A 171 14.43 -12.15 -3.98
C TYR A 171 14.36 -10.63 -3.76
N LEU A 172 15.43 -10.05 -3.20
CA LEU A 172 15.64 -8.61 -3.16
C LEU A 172 16.42 -8.19 -4.40
N HIS A 173 15.94 -7.16 -5.10
CA HIS A 173 16.63 -6.69 -6.29
C HIS A 173 17.95 -6.01 -5.88
N PRO A 174 19.12 -6.43 -6.42
CA PRO A 174 20.44 -5.97 -5.96
C PRO A 174 20.65 -4.45 -6.05
N ALA A 175 19.93 -3.77 -6.95
CA ALA A 175 20.01 -2.32 -7.15
C ALA A 175 18.90 -1.52 -6.44
N THR A 176 17.91 -2.18 -5.82
CA THR A 176 16.87 -1.45 -5.09
C THR A 176 17.13 -1.56 -3.60
N HIS A 177 17.37 -0.42 -2.98
CA HIS A 177 17.46 -0.27 -1.54
C HIS A 177 16.09 -0.45 -0.85
N SER A 178 15.06 -1.10 -1.42
CA SER A 178 13.71 -0.84 -0.88
C SER A 178 12.53 -1.69 -1.32
N GLY A 179 12.67 -2.75 -2.13
CA GLY A 179 11.52 -3.50 -2.60
C GLY A 179 11.77 -4.99 -2.82
N THR A 180 10.71 -5.78 -2.63
CA THR A 180 10.60 -7.14 -3.17
C THR A 180 10.35 -7.08 -4.67
N ILE A 181 10.86 -8.06 -5.41
CA ILE A 181 10.60 -8.14 -6.85
C ILE A 181 9.12 -8.48 -7.07
N ALA A 182 8.39 -7.60 -7.78
CA ALA A 182 7.07 -7.91 -8.28
C ALA A 182 7.20 -8.88 -9.46
N ALA A 183 7.35 -10.17 -9.14
CA ALA A 183 7.57 -11.23 -10.12
C ALA A 183 6.26 -11.76 -10.70
N THR A 184 6.34 -12.25 -11.93
CA THR A 184 5.30 -13.04 -12.58
C THR A 184 5.75 -14.50 -12.72
N ASP A 185 4.82 -15.44 -12.68
CA ASP A 185 5.11 -16.84 -13.01
C ASP A 185 5.40 -16.92 -14.52
N PRO A 186 6.54 -17.48 -14.95
CA PRO A 186 6.92 -17.53 -16.35
C PRO A 186 6.00 -18.42 -17.22
N LYS A 187 5.09 -19.21 -16.62
CA LYS A 187 4.19 -20.10 -17.37
C LYS A 187 2.86 -19.45 -17.70
N ASP A 188 2.23 -18.81 -16.73
CA ASP A 188 0.88 -18.26 -16.87
C ASP A 188 0.80 -16.74 -16.65
N HIS A 189 1.94 -16.11 -16.37
CA HIS A 189 2.06 -14.68 -16.08
C HIS A 189 1.17 -14.21 -14.93
N ARG A 190 0.86 -15.12 -13.99
CA ARG A 190 0.22 -14.71 -12.73
C ARG A 190 1.20 -13.94 -11.87
N VAL A 191 0.73 -12.90 -11.19
CA VAL A 191 1.54 -12.10 -10.27
C VAL A 191 1.78 -12.89 -8.99
N LEU A 192 3.06 -13.05 -8.64
CA LEU A 192 3.52 -13.72 -7.43
C LEU A 192 3.51 -12.75 -6.25
N VAL A 193 2.32 -12.26 -5.88
CA VAL A 193 2.12 -11.33 -4.74
C VAL A 193 2.84 -11.87 -3.51
N ASP A 194 3.60 -10.98 -2.86
CA ASP A 194 4.43 -11.26 -1.68
C ASP A 194 5.42 -12.42 -1.87
N CYS A 195 6.11 -12.44 -3.03
CA CYS A 195 7.03 -13.50 -3.41
C CYS A 195 6.37 -14.89 -3.32
N ASN A 196 5.12 -14.99 -3.77
CA ASN A 196 4.31 -16.19 -3.68
C ASN A 196 4.11 -16.68 -2.23
N GLU A 197 3.65 -15.77 -1.35
CA GLU A 197 3.33 -16.02 0.08
C GLU A 197 4.54 -16.27 1.00
N GLU A 198 5.76 -16.08 0.50
CA GLU A 198 6.97 -16.19 1.32
C GLU A 198 7.20 -14.91 2.15
N VAL A 199 6.69 -13.76 1.70
CA VAL A 199 6.70 -12.52 2.48
C VAL A 199 5.39 -12.39 3.27
N LEU A 200 5.49 -12.24 4.59
CA LEU A 200 4.31 -12.16 5.48
C LEU A 200 4.29 -10.82 6.23
N LEU A 201 3.93 -9.75 5.53
CA LEU A 201 3.95 -8.39 6.11
C LEU A 201 3.04 -8.25 7.32
N CYS A 202 1.83 -8.81 7.26
CA CYS A 202 0.79 -8.72 8.29
C CYS A 202 -0.04 -10.00 8.28
N SER A 203 -0.68 -10.31 9.41
CA SER A 203 -1.65 -11.41 9.51
C SER A 203 -3.07 -10.91 9.70
N ILE A 204 -4.01 -11.85 9.79
CA ILE A 204 -5.43 -11.61 10.04
C ILE A 204 -5.62 -10.71 11.26
N LEU A 205 -4.79 -10.90 12.29
CA LEU A 205 -4.86 -10.12 13.52
C LEU A 205 -4.67 -8.62 13.29
N GLN A 206 -3.67 -8.21 12.49
CA GLN A 206 -3.43 -6.79 12.25
C GLN A 206 -4.54 -6.15 11.39
N TYR A 207 -5.10 -6.91 10.44
CA TYR A 207 -6.24 -6.43 9.67
C TYR A 207 -7.51 -6.29 10.52
N GLU A 208 -7.77 -7.22 11.45
CA GLU A 208 -8.86 -7.11 12.43
C GLU A 208 -8.67 -5.88 13.32
N GLN A 209 -7.48 -5.71 13.89
CA GLN A 209 -7.18 -4.60 14.81
C GLN A 209 -7.29 -3.23 14.15
N SER A 210 -6.93 -3.14 12.86
CA SER A 210 -6.97 -1.88 12.11
C SER A 210 -8.37 -1.48 11.63
N THR A 211 -9.37 -2.37 11.74
CA THR A 211 -10.71 -2.19 11.16
C THR A 211 -11.79 -2.02 12.23
N SER A 212 -12.90 -1.35 11.92
CA SER A 212 -14.08 -1.31 12.78
C SER A 212 -14.71 -2.71 12.97
N PRO A 213 -15.30 -3.01 14.13
CA PRO A 213 -16.05 -4.25 14.35
C PRO A 213 -17.18 -4.47 13.33
N GLU A 214 -17.87 -3.40 12.94
CA GLU A 214 -19.00 -3.40 12.02
C GLU A 214 -18.57 -3.82 10.60
N LEU A 215 -17.44 -3.31 10.11
CA LEU A 215 -16.87 -3.72 8.82
C LEU A 215 -16.27 -5.12 8.91
N TRP A 216 -15.56 -5.44 10.00
CA TRP A 216 -14.90 -6.74 10.18
C TRP A 216 -15.90 -7.91 10.18
N SER A 217 -17.02 -7.77 10.90
CA SER A 217 -18.09 -8.78 10.90
C SER A 217 -18.67 -9.05 9.52
N ARG A 218 -18.89 -8.00 8.71
CA ARG A 218 -19.34 -8.11 7.31
C ARG A 218 -18.30 -8.77 6.42
N PHE A 219 -17.03 -8.40 6.58
CA PHE A 219 -15.91 -9.02 5.88
C PHE A 219 -15.87 -10.53 6.15
N MET A 220 -15.95 -10.94 7.42
CA MET A 220 -15.92 -12.34 7.83
C MET A 220 -17.11 -13.12 7.26
N ALA A 221 -18.32 -12.57 7.35
CA ALA A 221 -19.52 -13.20 6.80
C ALA A 221 -19.42 -13.42 5.27
N LEU A 222 -18.95 -12.42 4.53
CA LEU A 222 -18.76 -12.51 3.08
C LEU A 222 -17.62 -13.46 2.69
N SER A 223 -16.49 -13.42 3.40
CA SER A 223 -15.34 -14.30 3.16
C SER A 223 -15.75 -15.77 3.32
N LYS A 224 -16.46 -16.10 4.40
CA LYS A 224 -17.00 -17.43 4.64
C LYS A 224 -18.00 -17.83 3.56
N HIS A 225 -18.93 -16.93 3.22
CA HIS A 225 -19.94 -17.17 2.19
C HIS A 225 -19.34 -17.50 0.81
N LEU A 226 -18.29 -16.78 0.39
CA LEU A 226 -17.59 -17.07 -0.87
C LEU A 226 -16.82 -18.39 -0.81
N THR A 227 -16.15 -18.66 0.31
CA THR A 227 -15.39 -19.90 0.50
C THR A 227 -16.29 -21.13 0.45
N GLU A 228 -17.44 -21.09 1.11
CA GLU A 228 -18.41 -22.20 1.12
C GLU A 228 -19.03 -22.46 -0.26
N ASN A 229 -19.16 -21.42 -1.08
CA ASN A 229 -19.61 -21.53 -2.47
C ASN A 229 -18.46 -21.81 -3.46
N ASN A 230 -17.23 -22.00 -2.98
CA ASN A 230 -16.03 -22.28 -3.79
C ASN A 230 -15.81 -21.27 -4.92
N VAL A 231 -16.08 -19.99 -4.64
CA VAL A 231 -16.00 -18.92 -5.64
C VAL A 231 -14.55 -18.67 -6.04
N SER A 232 -14.31 -18.60 -7.35
CA SER A 232 -13.03 -18.28 -7.96
C SER A 232 -13.07 -16.95 -8.71
N ILE A 233 -12.04 -16.12 -8.52
CA ILE A 233 -11.95 -14.78 -9.11
C ILE A 233 -10.61 -14.60 -9.82
N SER A 234 -10.64 -14.11 -11.06
CA SER A 234 -9.42 -13.73 -11.80
C SER A 234 -9.42 -12.24 -12.15
N PHE A 235 -8.37 -11.53 -11.75
CA PHE A 235 -8.10 -10.16 -12.14
C PHE A 235 -7.13 -10.10 -13.32
N PHE A 236 -7.36 -9.19 -14.25
CA PHE A 236 -6.48 -8.87 -15.36
C PHE A 236 -6.17 -7.38 -15.35
N SER A 237 -4.90 -7.00 -15.26
CA SER A 237 -4.45 -5.59 -15.31
C SER A 237 -3.18 -5.43 -16.14
N ALA A 238 -2.79 -4.19 -16.43
CA ALA A 238 -1.68 -3.91 -17.35
C ALA A 238 -0.27 -4.21 -16.80
N THR A 239 -0.01 -4.00 -15.51
CA THR A 239 1.33 -4.14 -14.92
C THR A 239 1.28 -4.73 -13.51
N PRO A 240 2.26 -5.56 -13.10
CA PRO A 240 2.37 -6.07 -11.73
C PRO A 240 3.04 -5.08 -10.77
N GLN A 241 3.64 -4.00 -11.27
CA GLN A 241 4.41 -3.04 -10.49
C GLN A 241 4.19 -1.61 -10.99
N GLY A 242 4.09 -0.67 -10.05
CA GLY A 242 3.91 0.75 -10.35
C GLY A 242 2.46 1.12 -10.65
N GLY A 243 2.10 2.37 -10.35
CA GLY A 243 0.73 2.88 -10.48
C GLY A 243 -0.20 2.46 -9.34
N GLY A 244 -1.35 3.15 -9.23
CA GLY A 244 -2.31 2.93 -8.15
C GLY A 244 -2.99 1.55 -8.18
N VAL A 245 -3.23 1.00 -9.38
CA VAL A 245 -3.91 -0.30 -9.54
C VAL A 245 -3.07 -1.45 -8.98
N ALA A 246 -1.77 -1.50 -9.32
CA ALA A 246 -0.89 -2.56 -8.84
C ALA A 246 -0.79 -2.55 -7.30
N LEU A 247 -0.60 -1.37 -6.69
CA LEU A 247 -0.53 -1.22 -5.23
C LEU A 247 -1.81 -1.75 -4.55
N MET A 248 -2.98 -1.35 -5.05
CA MET A 248 -4.27 -1.81 -4.54
C MET A 248 -4.44 -3.34 -4.70
N ARG A 249 -4.00 -3.92 -5.82
CA ARG A 249 -4.14 -5.37 -6.10
C ARG A 249 -3.22 -6.22 -5.22
N HIS A 250 -1.98 -5.79 -4.99
CA HIS A 250 -1.07 -6.48 -4.05
C HIS A 250 -1.71 -6.58 -2.66
N ALA A 251 -2.23 -5.47 -2.14
CA ALA A 251 -2.90 -5.43 -0.84
C ALA A 251 -4.15 -6.32 -0.78
N LEU A 252 -5.04 -6.22 -1.78
CA LEU A 252 -6.26 -7.03 -1.84
C LEU A 252 -5.96 -8.52 -1.85
N ILE A 253 -5.04 -8.96 -2.71
CA ILE A 253 -4.71 -10.37 -2.90
C ILE A 253 -3.99 -10.92 -1.67
N ARG A 254 -3.09 -10.14 -1.05
CA ARG A 254 -2.47 -10.48 0.23
C ARG A 254 -3.52 -10.82 1.28
N LEU A 255 -4.48 -9.92 1.51
CA LEU A 255 -5.54 -10.12 2.48
C LEU A 255 -6.38 -11.36 2.15
N TRP A 256 -6.85 -11.49 0.92
CA TRP A 256 -7.70 -12.61 0.51
C TRP A 256 -7.02 -13.98 0.59
N ARG A 257 -5.70 -14.05 0.36
CA ARG A 257 -4.91 -15.29 0.53
C ARG A 257 -4.79 -15.72 2.00
N LEU A 258 -4.77 -14.78 2.96
CA LEU A 258 -4.83 -15.12 4.38
C LEU A 258 -6.13 -15.88 4.73
N PHE A 259 -7.23 -15.56 4.03
CA PHE A 259 -8.53 -16.22 4.15
C PHE A 259 -8.75 -17.38 3.17
N LYS A 260 -7.71 -17.79 2.42
CA LYS A 260 -7.75 -18.92 1.48
C LYS A 260 -8.82 -18.80 0.38
N LEU A 261 -9.17 -17.57 0.00
CA LEU A 261 -10.03 -17.33 -1.16
C LEU A 261 -9.28 -17.68 -2.45
N ASN A 262 -9.99 -18.30 -3.41
CA ASN A 262 -9.41 -18.72 -4.69
C ASN A 262 -9.33 -17.54 -5.65
N VAL A 263 -8.23 -16.78 -5.57
CA VAL A 263 -8.06 -15.55 -6.35
C VAL A 263 -6.72 -15.54 -7.08
N LYS A 264 -6.77 -15.21 -8.37
CA LYS A 264 -5.60 -15.06 -9.23
C LYS A 264 -5.57 -13.68 -9.86
N TRP A 265 -4.37 -13.22 -10.16
CA TRP A 265 -4.14 -11.94 -10.84
C TRP A 265 -3.11 -12.15 -11.93
N PHE A 266 -3.47 -11.76 -13.15
CA PHE A 266 -2.69 -11.94 -14.35
C PHE A 266 -2.36 -10.58 -14.97
N VAL A 267 -1.17 -10.50 -15.56
CA VAL A 267 -0.67 -9.31 -16.26
C VAL A 267 -0.07 -9.74 -17.60
N PRO A 268 -0.21 -8.94 -18.67
CA PRO A 268 0.33 -9.29 -19.96
C PRO A 268 1.85 -9.11 -19.99
N GLU A 269 2.51 -9.80 -20.91
CA GLU A 269 3.85 -9.42 -21.36
C GLU A 269 3.78 -8.12 -22.17
N GLY A 270 4.58 -7.14 -21.78
CA GLY A 270 4.58 -5.81 -22.40
C GLY A 270 5.18 -5.80 -23.80
N HIS A 271 4.64 -4.97 -24.68
CA HIS A 271 5.25 -4.66 -25.97
C HIS A 271 5.34 -3.14 -26.17
N PRO A 272 6.52 -2.53 -26.45
CA PRO A 272 6.68 -1.08 -26.50
C PRO A 272 5.69 -0.35 -27.41
N THR A 273 5.40 -0.92 -28.60
CA THR A 273 4.40 -0.37 -29.53
C THR A 273 2.99 -0.35 -28.94
N VAL A 274 2.60 -1.39 -28.21
CA VAL A 274 1.25 -1.48 -27.62
C VAL A 274 1.16 -0.62 -26.37
N PHE A 275 2.27 -0.51 -25.63
CA PHE A 275 2.38 0.43 -24.53
C PHE A 275 2.15 1.88 -25.01
N ASP A 276 2.76 2.29 -26.13
CA ASP A 276 2.52 3.60 -26.74
C ASP A 276 1.04 3.80 -27.12
N ILE A 277 0.41 2.79 -27.73
CA ILE A 277 -1.02 2.82 -28.09
C ILE A 277 -1.88 3.02 -26.85
N THR A 278 -1.72 2.13 -25.86
CA THR A 278 -2.55 2.12 -24.65
C THR A 278 -2.37 3.38 -23.81
N LYS A 279 -1.16 3.95 -23.74
CA LYS A 279 -0.89 5.18 -22.99
C LYS A 279 -1.30 6.44 -23.78
N ARG A 280 -0.72 6.66 -24.95
CA ARG A 280 -0.89 7.93 -25.68
C ARG A 280 -2.20 8.02 -26.46
N LYS A 281 -2.67 6.90 -27.02
CA LYS A 281 -3.82 6.86 -27.94
C LYS A 281 -5.11 6.35 -27.29
N LEU A 282 -5.04 5.67 -26.15
CA LEU A 282 -6.22 5.31 -25.37
C LEU A 282 -6.33 6.20 -24.12
N HIS A 283 -5.45 5.98 -23.13
CA HIS A 283 -5.53 6.62 -21.82
C HIS A 283 -5.53 8.16 -21.90
N ASN A 284 -4.54 8.76 -22.57
CA ASN A 284 -4.42 10.22 -22.67
C ASN A 284 -5.55 10.87 -23.48
N ILE A 285 -6.07 10.18 -24.50
CA ILE A 285 -7.22 10.67 -25.27
C ILE A 285 -8.45 10.71 -24.37
N LEU A 286 -8.80 9.59 -23.72
CA LEU A 286 -9.99 9.47 -22.87
C LEU A 286 -9.99 10.47 -21.69
N GLN A 287 -8.80 10.82 -21.18
CA GLN A 287 -8.62 11.83 -20.13
C GLN A 287 -8.59 13.28 -20.64
N GLY A 288 -8.57 13.51 -21.96
CA GLY A 288 -8.50 14.85 -22.55
C GLY A 288 -7.16 15.56 -22.32
N VAL A 289 -6.06 14.79 -22.27
CA VAL A 289 -4.68 15.29 -22.11
C VAL A 289 -3.79 14.96 -23.31
N ALA A 290 -4.31 14.28 -24.33
CA ALA A 290 -3.58 14.01 -25.55
C ALA A 290 -3.31 15.29 -26.37
N PRO A 291 -2.14 15.42 -27.01
CA PRO A 291 -1.88 16.50 -27.96
C PRO A 291 -2.89 16.52 -29.12
N PRO A 292 -3.14 17.69 -29.74
CA PRO A 292 -4.01 17.79 -30.91
C PRO A 292 -3.56 16.87 -32.06
N GLY A 293 -4.52 16.21 -32.71
CA GLY A 293 -4.26 15.33 -33.86
C GLY A 293 -3.81 13.90 -33.53
N VAL A 294 -3.68 13.55 -32.24
CA VAL A 294 -3.44 12.16 -31.83
C VAL A 294 -4.74 11.38 -31.89
N GLU A 295 -4.77 10.31 -32.68
CA GLU A 295 -5.90 9.40 -32.82
C GLU A 295 -5.45 7.94 -32.94
N ILE A 296 -6.36 7.02 -32.64
CA ILE A 296 -6.16 5.59 -32.88
C ILE A 296 -6.36 5.26 -34.37
N THR A 297 -5.39 4.59 -34.96
CA THR A 297 -5.44 4.15 -36.37
C THR A 297 -5.88 2.69 -36.48
N GLU A 298 -6.27 2.23 -37.68
CA GLU A 298 -6.60 0.81 -37.92
C GLU A 298 -5.41 -0.13 -37.66
N THR A 299 -4.18 0.34 -37.91
CA THR A 299 -2.97 -0.43 -37.57
C THR A 299 -2.80 -0.55 -36.06
N ASP A 300 -3.08 0.51 -35.30
CA ASP A 300 -3.03 0.47 -33.84
C ASP A 300 -4.05 -0.53 -33.27
N LYS A 301 -5.28 -0.52 -33.78
CA LYS A 301 -6.34 -1.47 -33.38
C LYS A 301 -5.89 -2.92 -33.61
N LYS A 302 -5.37 -3.20 -34.81
CA LYS A 302 -4.85 -4.54 -35.16
C LYS A 302 -3.71 -4.98 -34.23
N TRP A 303 -2.77 -4.09 -33.90
CA TRP A 303 -1.67 -4.42 -32.99
C TRP A 303 -2.15 -4.64 -31.56
N PHE A 304 -3.10 -3.84 -31.08
CA PHE A 304 -3.71 -3.99 -29.77
C PHE A 304 -4.43 -5.34 -29.61
N GLU A 305 -5.25 -5.72 -30.59
CA GLU A 305 -5.97 -7.00 -30.60
C GLU A 305 -5.01 -8.19 -30.74
N LEU A 306 -4.04 -8.12 -31.67
CA LEU A 306 -3.05 -9.18 -31.87
C LEU A 306 -2.21 -9.42 -30.61
N TRP A 307 -1.78 -8.36 -29.94
CA TRP A 307 -1.02 -8.47 -28.69
C TRP A 307 -1.83 -9.13 -27.57
N THR A 308 -3.13 -8.83 -27.49
CA THR A 308 -4.02 -9.48 -26.51
C THR A 308 -4.19 -10.96 -26.84
N ALA A 309 -4.41 -11.29 -28.12
CA ALA A 309 -4.54 -12.67 -28.58
C ALA A 309 -3.26 -13.49 -28.30
N GLN A 310 -2.08 -12.92 -28.58
CA GLN A 310 -0.80 -13.58 -28.32
C GLN A 310 -0.55 -13.81 -26.82
N ASN A 311 -0.87 -12.83 -25.97
CA ASN A 311 -0.79 -13.01 -24.51
C ASN A 311 -1.73 -14.12 -24.04
N PHE A 312 -2.95 -14.15 -24.58
CA PHE A 312 -3.92 -15.20 -24.27
C PHE A 312 -3.40 -16.58 -24.68
N GLU A 313 -2.97 -16.75 -25.93
CA GLU A 313 -2.49 -18.02 -26.48
C GLU A 313 -1.23 -18.53 -25.75
N THR A 314 -0.35 -17.62 -25.34
CA THR A 314 0.93 -17.99 -24.73
C THR A 314 0.79 -18.31 -23.25
N PHE A 315 0.02 -17.52 -22.50
CA PHE A 315 0.02 -17.57 -21.03
C PHE A 315 -1.32 -17.95 -20.41
N TRP A 316 -2.45 -17.59 -21.01
CA TRP A 316 -3.76 -17.62 -20.33
C TRP A 316 -4.72 -18.69 -20.85
N SER A 317 -4.40 -19.34 -21.98
CA SER A 317 -5.23 -20.37 -22.59
C SER A 317 -5.45 -21.59 -21.68
N ASN A 318 -4.56 -21.80 -20.71
CA ASN A 318 -4.58 -22.93 -19.78
C ASN A 318 -5.03 -22.49 -18.38
N GLY A 319 -6.29 -22.06 -18.28
CA GLY A 319 -7.01 -21.94 -17.02
C GLY A 319 -7.01 -20.57 -16.34
N ALA A 320 -6.45 -19.52 -16.97
CA ALA A 320 -6.60 -18.16 -16.46
C ALA A 320 -8.05 -17.63 -16.60
N LEU A 321 -8.80 -18.17 -17.56
CA LEU A 321 -10.21 -17.84 -17.79
C LEU A 321 -11.19 -18.79 -17.06
N ASP A 322 -10.70 -19.73 -16.25
CA ASP A 322 -11.55 -20.75 -15.62
C ASP A 322 -12.32 -20.23 -14.40
N ALA A 323 -12.12 -18.98 -14.00
CA ALA A 323 -12.79 -18.38 -12.85
C ALA A 323 -14.30 -18.17 -13.05
N ASP A 324 -15.05 -18.16 -11.95
CA ASP A 324 -16.49 -17.82 -11.93
C ASP A 324 -16.71 -16.34 -12.26
N LEU A 325 -15.81 -15.50 -11.74
CA LEU A 325 -15.80 -14.06 -11.95
C LEU A 325 -14.47 -13.62 -12.56
N ILE A 326 -14.54 -12.89 -13.66
CA ILE A 326 -13.39 -12.28 -14.32
C ILE A 326 -13.50 -10.76 -14.22
N VAL A 327 -12.42 -10.10 -13.82
CA VAL A 327 -12.35 -8.65 -13.69
C VAL A 327 -11.29 -8.11 -14.63
N ILE A 328 -11.68 -7.18 -15.50
CA ILE A 328 -10.79 -6.49 -16.42
C ILE A 328 -10.58 -5.07 -15.88
N ASP A 329 -9.35 -4.77 -15.45
CA ASP A 329 -8.95 -3.43 -15.02
C ASP A 329 -8.49 -2.59 -16.22
N ASP A 330 -9.13 -1.44 -16.40
CA ASP A 330 -8.82 -0.39 -17.36
C ASP A 330 -8.84 -0.79 -18.86
N PRO A 331 -8.76 0.17 -19.80
CA PRO A 331 -8.90 -0.09 -21.24
C PRO A 331 -7.87 -1.02 -21.88
N GLN A 332 -6.73 -1.28 -21.24
CA GLN A 332 -5.58 -1.96 -21.86
C GLN A 332 -5.88 -3.43 -22.20
N LEU A 333 -6.84 -4.07 -21.55
CA LEU A 333 -7.15 -5.48 -21.73
C LEU A 333 -8.60 -5.73 -22.20
N THR A 334 -9.28 -4.69 -22.70
CA THR A 334 -10.67 -4.81 -23.16
C THR A 334 -10.82 -5.77 -24.34
N ALA A 335 -9.81 -5.90 -25.21
CA ALA A 335 -9.80 -6.87 -26.31
C ALA A 335 -9.83 -8.34 -25.82
N LEU A 336 -9.64 -8.61 -24.52
CA LEU A 336 -9.76 -9.95 -23.95
C LEU A 336 -11.23 -10.37 -23.77
N ILE A 337 -12.15 -9.40 -23.68
CA ILE A 337 -13.58 -9.65 -23.38
C ILE A 337 -14.23 -10.58 -24.43
N PRO A 338 -14.06 -10.37 -25.76
CA PRO A 338 -14.60 -11.29 -26.76
C PRO A 338 -14.04 -12.71 -26.63
N ILE A 339 -12.74 -12.85 -26.37
CA ILE A 339 -12.08 -14.15 -26.18
C ILE A 339 -12.66 -14.88 -24.96
N ILE A 340 -12.89 -14.15 -23.87
CA ILE A 340 -13.54 -14.69 -22.66
C ILE A 340 -14.95 -15.18 -22.99
N LYS A 341 -15.78 -14.37 -23.65
CA LYS A 341 -17.16 -14.76 -23.97
C LYS A 341 -17.24 -15.91 -24.98
N GLU A 342 -16.26 -16.06 -25.87
CA GLU A 342 -16.16 -17.21 -26.77
C GLU A 342 -15.83 -18.50 -26.01
N ARG A 343 -14.85 -18.46 -25.10
CA ARG A 343 -14.36 -19.64 -24.36
C ARG A 343 -15.22 -20.01 -23.16
N ARG A 344 -15.78 -19.01 -22.50
CA ARG A 344 -16.58 -19.08 -21.26
C ARG A 344 -17.80 -18.15 -21.36
N PRO A 345 -18.82 -18.53 -22.16
CA PRO A 345 -20.04 -17.73 -22.30
C PRO A 345 -20.79 -17.48 -20.97
N ASP A 346 -20.61 -18.39 -20.01
CA ASP A 346 -21.19 -18.37 -18.67
C ASP A 346 -20.45 -17.46 -17.68
N ALA A 347 -19.17 -17.13 -17.93
CA ALA A 347 -18.36 -16.33 -17.02
C ALA A 347 -18.93 -14.92 -16.85
N LYS A 348 -19.00 -14.48 -15.60
CA LYS A 348 -19.37 -13.11 -15.23
C LYS A 348 -18.16 -12.20 -15.38
N ILE A 349 -18.36 -11.06 -16.04
CA ILE A 349 -17.28 -10.11 -16.31
C ILE A 349 -17.60 -8.76 -15.67
N ILE A 350 -16.67 -8.23 -14.88
CA ILE A 350 -16.70 -6.84 -14.40
C ILE A 350 -15.63 -6.06 -15.16
N PHE A 351 -16.03 -4.95 -15.80
CA PHE A 351 -15.07 -3.95 -16.26
C PHE A 351 -14.89 -2.90 -15.18
N ARG A 352 -13.66 -2.76 -14.68
CA ARG A 352 -13.29 -1.78 -13.66
C ARG A 352 -12.49 -0.64 -14.29
N SER A 353 -13.09 0.55 -14.32
CA SER A 353 -12.42 1.77 -14.76
C SER A 353 -11.81 2.53 -13.58
N HIS A 354 -10.51 2.82 -13.67
CA HIS A 354 -9.75 3.65 -12.72
C HIS A 354 -9.33 5.00 -13.32
N ILE A 355 -9.69 5.28 -14.58
CA ILE A 355 -9.33 6.52 -15.26
C ILE A 355 -10.48 7.52 -15.27
N GLN A 356 -10.14 8.81 -15.36
CA GLN A 356 -11.10 9.84 -15.70
C GLN A 356 -11.49 9.72 -17.18
N ILE A 357 -12.70 9.26 -17.46
CA ILE A 357 -13.27 9.32 -18.81
C ILE A 357 -14.06 10.62 -18.90
N GLN A 358 -13.68 11.52 -19.82
CA GLN A 358 -14.43 12.76 -20.01
C GLN A 358 -15.74 12.49 -20.75
N SER A 359 -16.81 12.16 -20.01
CA SER A 359 -18.14 11.82 -20.57
C SER A 359 -18.63 12.85 -21.59
N ASN A 360 -18.48 14.13 -21.30
CA ASN A 360 -18.85 15.23 -22.19
C ASN A 360 -18.14 15.18 -23.56
N LEU A 361 -16.90 14.68 -23.61
CA LEU A 361 -16.17 14.51 -24.87
C LEU A 361 -16.50 13.18 -25.52
N THR A 362 -16.59 12.09 -24.77
CA THR A 362 -16.95 10.77 -25.32
C THR A 362 -18.37 10.74 -25.87
N ASP A 363 -19.25 11.62 -25.41
CA ASP A 363 -20.63 11.74 -25.91
C ASP A 363 -20.75 12.65 -27.15
N ASP A 364 -19.68 13.37 -27.54
CA ASP A 364 -19.66 14.25 -28.72
C ASP A 364 -19.00 13.55 -29.93
N PRO A 365 -19.77 13.21 -30.98
CA PRO A 365 -19.27 12.51 -32.17
C PRO A 365 -18.13 13.19 -32.92
N SER A 366 -17.95 14.50 -32.75
CA SER A 366 -16.88 15.25 -33.41
C SER A 366 -15.50 14.99 -32.80
N THR A 367 -15.44 14.50 -31.56
CA THR A 367 -14.19 14.41 -30.80
C THR A 367 -13.41 13.11 -31.09
N PRO A 368 -12.08 13.12 -30.93
CA PRO A 368 -11.29 11.88 -30.94
C PRO A 368 -11.63 10.97 -29.76
N GLN A 369 -12.09 11.53 -28.64
CA GLN A 369 -12.55 10.78 -27.46
C GLN A 369 -13.71 9.85 -27.81
N HIS A 370 -14.71 10.35 -28.53
CA HIS A 370 -15.85 9.54 -28.96
C HIS A 370 -15.43 8.38 -29.86
N ARG A 371 -14.54 8.62 -30.83
CA ARG A 371 -14.04 7.56 -31.74
C ARG A 371 -13.26 6.49 -30.98
N THR A 372 -12.34 6.89 -30.11
CA THR A 372 -11.56 5.95 -29.28
C THR A 372 -12.45 5.21 -28.28
N TRP A 373 -13.40 5.91 -27.65
CA TRP A 373 -14.33 5.31 -26.70
C TRP A 373 -15.24 4.27 -27.36
N ASN A 374 -15.87 4.59 -28.49
CA ASN A 374 -16.75 3.64 -29.18
C ASN A 374 -16.04 2.36 -29.58
N TYR A 375 -14.80 2.46 -30.06
CA TYR A 375 -13.98 1.28 -30.37
C TYR A 375 -13.77 0.39 -29.12
N LEU A 376 -13.48 0.97 -27.97
CA LEU A 376 -13.33 0.21 -26.72
C LEU A 376 -14.68 -0.30 -26.19
N PHE A 377 -15.72 0.50 -26.32
CA PHE A 377 -17.06 0.18 -25.84
C PHE A 377 -17.67 -0.99 -26.61
N ASP A 378 -17.30 -1.20 -27.86
CA ASP A 378 -17.67 -2.40 -28.61
C ASP A 378 -17.23 -3.70 -27.94
N PHE A 379 -16.14 -3.69 -27.18
CA PHE A 379 -15.76 -4.79 -26.31
C PHE A 379 -16.51 -4.74 -24.97
N ILE A 380 -16.49 -3.57 -24.30
CA ILE A 380 -16.98 -3.37 -22.93
C ILE A 380 -18.48 -3.64 -22.80
N LYS A 381 -19.30 -3.36 -23.82
CA LYS A 381 -20.76 -3.61 -23.79
C LYS A 381 -21.15 -5.07 -23.54
N ASN A 382 -20.21 -6.01 -23.64
CA ASN A 382 -20.42 -7.43 -23.38
C ASN A 382 -20.11 -7.87 -21.94
N VAL A 383 -19.78 -6.93 -21.04
CA VAL A 383 -19.59 -7.23 -19.61
C VAL A 383 -20.91 -7.25 -18.84
N ASP A 384 -20.89 -7.82 -17.64
CA ASP A 384 -22.07 -7.92 -16.78
C ASP A 384 -22.21 -6.73 -15.82
N LEU A 385 -21.13 -5.98 -15.56
CA LEU A 385 -21.12 -4.79 -14.69
C LEU A 385 -20.01 -3.82 -15.09
N PHE A 386 -20.35 -2.53 -15.17
CA PHE A 386 -19.39 -1.42 -15.28
C PHE A 386 -19.16 -0.79 -13.89
N LEU A 387 -17.91 -0.79 -13.43
CA LEU A 387 -17.54 -0.32 -12.11
C LEU A 387 -16.61 0.90 -12.21
N ALA A 388 -17.06 2.07 -11.78
CA ALA A 388 -16.34 3.34 -11.93
C ALA A 388 -15.89 3.93 -10.58
N HIS A 389 -14.98 4.91 -10.59
CA HIS A 389 -14.77 5.79 -9.43
C HIS A 389 -16.05 6.56 -9.07
N PRO A 390 -16.25 6.96 -7.81
CA PRO A 390 -17.46 7.65 -7.31
C PRO A 390 -17.63 9.09 -7.82
N VAL A 391 -17.37 9.31 -9.10
CA VAL A 391 -17.54 10.55 -9.84
C VAL A 391 -18.42 10.24 -11.05
N LYS A 392 -19.67 10.70 -11.04
CA LYS A 392 -20.67 10.36 -12.05
C LYS A 392 -20.26 10.81 -13.44
N LEU A 393 -19.57 11.95 -13.52
CA LEU A 393 -19.04 12.51 -14.77
C LEU A 393 -18.02 11.61 -15.47
N PHE A 394 -17.52 10.55 -14.83
CA PHE A 394 -16.60 9.59 -15.45
C PHE A 394 -17.29 8.44 -16.17
N VAL A 395 -18.62 8.42 -16.20
CA VAL A 395 -19.38 7.36 -16.86
C VAL A 395 -20.06 7.93 -18.11
N PRO A 396 -19.64 7.50 -19.32
CA PRO A 396 -20.29 7.90 -20.57
C PRO A 396 -21.76 7.49 -20.64
N LYS A 397 -22.54 8.19 -21.47
CA LYS A 397 -23.98 7.99 -21.56
C LYS A 397 -24.36 6.59 -22.06
N ASP A 398 -23.64 6.08 -23.05
CA ASP A 398 -23.87 4.76 -23.63
C ASP A 398 -23.65 3.60 -22.63
N VAL A 399 -22.75 3.77 -21.66
CA VAL A 399 -22.58 2.82 -20.55
C VAL A 399 -23.87 2.74 -19.74
N HIS A 400 -24.43 3.88 -19.32
CA HIS A 400 -25.67 3.90 -18.55
C HIS A 400 -26.84 3.26 -19.32
N GLU A 401 -26.92 3.48 -20.64
CA GLU A 401 -28.00 2.94 -21.48
C GLU A 401 -27.91 1.42 -21.68
N ASN A 402 -26.70 0.84 -21.62
CA ASN A 402 -26.48 -0.56 -22.00
C ASN A 402 -26.09 -1.49 -20.83
N LEU A 403 -25.50 -0.96 -19.76
CA LEU A 403 -24.90 -1.76 -18.68
C LEU A 403 -25.40 -1.33 -17.29
N PRO A 404 -25.44 -2.26 -16.32
CA PRO A 404 -25.43 -1.93 -14.90
C PRO A 404 -24.19 -1.10 -14.55
N VAL A 405 -24.37 -0.02 -13.78
CA VAL A 405 -23.29 0.85 -13.30
C VAL A 405 -23.27 0.88 -11.78
N LEU A 406 -22.10 0.67 -11.20
CA LEU A 406 -21.85 0.90 -9.78
C LEU A 406 -20.58 1.72 -9.56
N TYR A 407 -20.50 2.33 -8.39
CA TYR A 407 -19.41 3.23 -8.03
C TYR A 407 -18.61 2.69 -6.85
N MET A 408 -17.30 2.72 -6.97
CA MET A 408 -16.39 2.17 -5.98
C MET A 408 -15.10 3.00 -5.96
N ALA A 409 -14.75 3.55 -4.81
CA ALA A 409 -13.49 4.27 -4.63
C ALA A 409 -12.29 3.30 -4.67
N PRO A 410 -11.11 3.73 -5.17
CA PRO A 410 -9.89 2.94 -5.03
C PRO A 410 -9.48 2.87 -3.55
N SER A 411 -8.52 2.00 -3.24
CA SER A 411 -8.03 1.85 -1.87
C SER A 411 -6.52 1.74 -1.79
N THR A 412 -6.00 1.89 -0.58
CA THR A 412 -4.62 1.59 -0.19
C THR A 412 -4.62 0.75 1.09
N ASP A 413 -3.48 0.21 1.49
CA ASP A 413 -3.39 -0.63 2.68
C ASP A 413 -2.80 0.14 3.85
N PRO A 414 -3.51 0.29 4.99
CA PRO A 414 -2.99 1.02 6.13
C PRO A 414 -1.72 0.38 6.74
N LEU A 415 -1.45 -0.88 6.41
CA LEU A 415 -0.35 -1.67 6.97
C LEU A 415 0.81 -1.88 6.00
N ASP A 416 0.73 -1.37 4.78
CA ASP A 416 1.82 -1.48 3.80
C ASP A 416 2.97 -0.52 4.08
N GLY A 417 3.99 -0.59 3.23
CA GLY A 417 5.23 0.15 3.38
C GLY A 417 5.06 1.63 3.07
N LEU A 418 3.88 2.07 2.66
CA LEU A 418 3.56 3.47 2.41
C LEU A 418 2.80 4.07 3.59
N ASN A 419 1.94 3.27 4.23
CA ASN A 419 0.98 3.75 5.21
C ASN A 419 1.33 3.44 6.65
N LYS A 420 2.00 2.31 6.91
CA LYS A 420 2.34 1.89 8.26
C LYS A 420 3.10 2.98 9.02
N PRO A 421 2.99 3.03 10.36
CA PRO A 421 3.75 3.96 11.16
C PRO A 421 5.26 3.68 11.09
N TYR A 422 6.07 4.73 11.22
CA TYR A 422 7.53 4.66 11.29
C TYR A 422 8.02 5.16 12.66
N GLY A 423 8.81 4.34 13.34
CA GLY A 423 9.42 4.68 14.63
C GLY A 423 10.66 5.56 14.48
N HIS A 424 11.26 5.96 15.60
CA HIS A 424 12.39 6.91 15.59
C HIS A 424 13.61 6.44 14.76
N ALA A 425 13.90 5.14 14.76
CA ALA A 425 15.01 4.58 14.00
C ALA A 425 14.80 4.73 12.49
N SER A 426 13.62 4.34 11.99
CA SER A 426 13.23 4.50 10.58
C SER A 426 13.19 5.98 10.18
N VAL A 427 12.61 6.84 11.01
CA VAL A 427 12.57 8.29 10.76
C VAL A 427 13.97 8.86 10.61
N ARG A 428 14.88 8.53 11.53
CA ARG A 428 16.28 8.97 11.45
C ARG A 428 16.92 8.51 10.13
N TYR A 429 16.80 7.23 9.80
CA TYR A 429 17.35 6.65 8.58
C TYR A 429 16.81 7.36 7.33
N TYR A 430 15.49 7.46 7.16
CA TYR A 430 14.90 8.06 5.97
C TYR A 430 15.15 9.56 5.86
N ARG A 431 15.26 10.29 6.96
CA ARG A 431 15.69 11.70 6.95
C ARG A 431 17.13 11.85 6.45
N GLN A 432 18.03 10.98 6.89
CA GLN A 432 19.42 10.97 6.41
C GLN A 432 19.50 10.58 4.93
N HIS A 433 18.79 9.52 4.55
CA HIS A 433 18.70 9.06 3.18
C HIS A 433 18.09 10.13 2.25
N PHE A 434 17.00 10.77 2.66
CA PHE A 434 16.37 11.88 1.94
C PHE A 434 17.34 13.04 1.74
N ASN A 435 18.03 13.49 2.80
CA ASN A 435 18.99 14.59 2.67
C ASN A 435 20.18 14.22 1.78
N HIS A 436 20.60 12.95 1.76
CA HIS A 436 21.64 12.48 0.86
C HIS A 436 21.18 12.58 -0.61
N ILE A 437 20.02 12.02 -0.96
CA ILE A 437 19.49 12.08 -2.34
C ILE A 437 19.15 13.51 -2.75
N SER A 438 18.60 14.32 -1.84
CA SER A 438 18.25 15.72 -2.07
C SER A 438 19.48 16.56 -2.40
N ARG A 439 20.58 16.39 -1.66
CA ARG A 439 21.85 17.08 -1.97
C ARG A 439 22.40 16.73 -3.34
N ILE A 440 22.30 15.47 -3.75
CA ILE A 440 22.79 15.01 -5.05
C ILE A 440 21.91 15.54 -6.19
N GLN A 441 20.59 15.56 -6.00
CA GLN A 441 19.65 15.94 -7.05
C GLN A 441 19.44 17.45 -7.17
N CYS A 442 19.25 18.18 -6.07
CA CYS A 442 18.97 19.63 -6.05
C CYS A 442 19.94 20.49 -5.24
N GLY A 443 20.93 19.91 -4.54
CA GLY A 443 21.82 20.68 -3.67
C GLY A 443 21.15 21.22 -2.39
N VAL A 444 19.89 20.86 -2.13
CA VAL A 444 19.15 21.29 -0.94
C VAL A 444 19.22 20.23 0.15
N SER A 445 19.39 20.69 1.40
CA SER A 445 19.24 19.86 2.61
C SER A 445 18.08 20.40 3.42
N ILE A 446 17.20 19.51 3.86
CA ILE A 446 16.11 19.86 4.77
C ILE A 446 16.66 19.90 6.19
N ASP A 447 16.42 21.03 6.84
CA ASP A 447 16.54 21.24 8.26
C ASP A 447 15.20 20.86 8.91
N TRP A 448 15.19 19.67 9.50
CA TRP A 448 14.00 19.05 10.05
C TRP A 448 13.39 19.84 11.22
N ASP A 449 14.17 20.70 11.88
CA ASP A 449 13.70 21.52 13.02
C ASP A 449 12.84 22.71 12.56
N ARG A 450 12.88 23.07 11.26
CA ARG A 450 12.04 24.13 10.68
C ARG A 450 10.62 23.65 10.35
N GLY A 451 10.40 22.34 10.31
CA GLY A 451 9.23 21.73 9.70
C GLY A 451 9.21 21.89 8.18
N TYR A 452 8.30 21.17 7.52
CA TYR A 452 8.19 21.23 6.07
C TYR A 452 6.76 20.98 5.58
N ILE A 453 6.45 21.59 4.45
CA ILE A 453 5.30 21.29 3.61
C ILE A 453 5.74 20.21 2.63
N CYS A 454 4.87 19.24 2.30
CA CYS A 454 5.19 18.28 1.26
C CYS A 454 4.06 18.04 0.26
N GLN A 455 4.43 17.72 -0.98
CA GLN A 455 3.55 17.10 -1.96
C GLN A 455 4.21 15.83 -2.47
N ILE A 456 3.56 14.69 -2.19
CA ILE A 456 4.00 13.39 -2.67
C ILE A 456 3.19 13.03 -3.92
N ALA A 457 3.78 13.25 -5.10
CA ALA A 457 3.09 13.02 -6.37
C ALA A 457 4.09 12.71 -7.50
N ARG A 458 3.61 12.03 -8.55
CA ARG A 458 4.37 11.91 -9.81
C ARG A 458 4.65 13.29 -10.40
N PHE A 459 5.74 13.43 -11.15
CA PHE A 459 6.08 14.64 -11.89
C PHE A 459 5.22 14.79 -13.14
N ASP A 460 3.93 15.04 -12.95
CA ASP A 460 2.91 15.06 -14.00
C ASP A 460 2.27 16.45 -14.03
N PRO A 461 1.99 17.05 -15.22
CA PRO A 461 1.42 18.39 -15.32
C PRO A 461 0.10 18.56 -14.57
N SER A 462 -0.67 17.48 -14.44
CA SER A 462 -1.97 17.49 -13.75
C SER A 462 -1.86 17.61 -12.24
N LYS A 463 -0.67 17.43 -11.65
CA LYS A 463 -0.48 17.40 -10.17
C LYS A 463 -0.34 18.78 -9.54
N GLY A 464 -0.38 19.85 -10.32
CA GLY A 464 -0.35 21.24 -9.84
C GLY A 464 0.89 21.61 -9.04
N ILE A 465 2.04 21.00 -9.35
CA ILE A 465 3.31 21.24 -8.67
C ILE A 465 3.81 22.67 -8.92
N ASP A 466 3.55 23.21 -10.11
CA ASP A 466 3.80 24.62 -10.46
C ASP A 466 2.97 25.58 -9.61
N HIS A 467 1.69 25.28 -9.42
CA HIS A 467 0.83 26.06 -8.53
C HIS A 467 1.31 26.02 -7.07
N LEU A 468 1.84 24.88 -6.62
CA LEU A 468 2.46 24.75 -5.30
C LEU A 468 3.72 25.61 -5.15
N LEU A 469 4.59 25.63 -6.15
CA LEU A 469 5.80 26.46 -6.13
C LEU A 469 5.44 27.95 -6.03
N ALA A 470 4.48 28.41 -6.84
CA ALA A 470 3.99 29.78 -6.79
C ALA A 470 3.35 30.12 -5.44
N ALA A 471 2.54 29.20 -4.89
CA ALA A 471 1.93 29.37 -3.57
C ALA A 471 2.97 29.45 -2.44
N TYR A 472 4.02 28.62 -2.51
CA TYR A 472 5.10 28.64 -1.54
C TYR A 472 5.92 29.93 -1.61
N LEU A 473 6.21 30.44 -2.81
CA LEU A 473 6.85 31.75 -2.99
C LEU A 473 6.01 32.86 -2.35
N GLU A 474 4.72 32.94 -2.65
CA GLU A 474 3.81 33.95 -2.08
C GLU A 474 3.71 33.82 -0.55
N PHE A 475 3.62 32.59 -0.02
CA PHE A 475 3.63 32.34 1.42
C PHE A 475 4.93 32.86 2.08
N ARG A 476 6.09 32.59 1.47
CA ARG A 476 7.38 33.05 1.98
C ARG A 476 7.53 34.56 1.92
N GLN A 477 7.06 35.21 0.86
CA GLN A 477 7.00 36.66 0.78
C GLN A 477 6.11 37.22 1.90
N LYS A 478 4.92 36.67 2.13
CA LYS A 478 4.03 37.10 3.21
C LYS A 478 4.67 36.92 4.60
N LEU A 479 5.42 35.83 4.83
CA LEU A 479 6.16 35.61 6.07
C LEU A 479 7.22 36.68 6.34
N GLU A 480 7.93 37.15 5.31
CA GLU A 480 8.94 38.22 5.45
C GLU A 480 8.31 39.58 5.80
N HIS A 481 7.05 39.80 5.41
CA HIS A 481 6.30 41.02 5.69
C HIS A 481 5.53 41.00 7.01
N LEU A 482 5.58 39.90 7.77
CA LEU A 482 4.97 39.85 9.10
C LEU A 482 5.68 40.84 10.05
N PRO A 483 4.98 41.40 11.06
CA PRO A 483 5.59 42.29 12.04
C PRO A 483 6.81 41.68 12.76
N ASN A 484 6.80 40.35 12.94
CA ASN A 484 7.89 39.58 13.54
C ASN A 484 8.20 38.37 12.63
N PRO A 485 9.05 38.54 11.59
CA PRO A 485 9.35 37.46 10.66
C PRO A 485 10.16 36.34 11.34
N PRO A 486 10.01 35.07 10.90
CA PRO A 486 10.71 33.94 11.51
C PRO A 486 12.22 34.01 11.32
N LYS A 487 12.98 33.87 12.42
CA LYS A 487 14.45 33.85 12.38
C LYS A 487 15.02 32.67 11.59
N ASN A 488 14.33 31.53 11.59
CA ASN A 488 14.71 30.33 10.85
C ASN A 488 14.12 30.32 9.43
N ARG A 489 13.56 31.46 8.96
CA ARG A 489 12.88 31.62 7.69
C ARG A 489 11.56 30.83 7.53
N GLY A 490 11.13 30.06 8.53
CA GLY A 490 9.89 29.26 8.47
C GLY A 490 10.06 27.89 7.77
N PRO A 491 8.96 27.15 7.57
CA PRO A 491 8.97 25.79 7.03
C PRO A 491 9.57 25.70 5.61
N GLN A 492 10.16 24.55 5.30
CA GLN A 492 10.69 24.22 3.97
C GLN A 492 9.66 23.51 3.09
N LEU A 493 9.97 23.28 1.81
CA LEU A 493 9.09 22.56 0.87
C LEU A 493 9.78 21.30 0.32
N ILE A 494 9.08 20.18 0.37
CA ILE A 494 9.49 18.91 -0.25
C ILE A 494 8.50 18.54 -1.35
N ILE A 495 9.00 18.39 -2.58
CA ILE A 495 8.25 17.81 -3.70
C ILE A 495 8.94 16.50 -4.05
N MET A 496 8.24 15.38 -3.86
CA MET A 496 8.83 14.06 -4.02
C MET A 496 7.88 13.08 -4.68
N GLY A 497 8.40 12.22 -5.55
CA GLY A 497 7.61 11.14 -6.14
C GLY A 497 8.44 10.14 -6.91
N HIS A 498 7.87 8.96 -7.13
CA HIS A 498 8.49 7.94 -7.97
C HIS A 498 8.58 8.42 -9.42
N GLY A 499 9.70 8.10 -10.07
CA GLY A 499 9.70 8.00 -11.53
C GLY A 499 8.85 6.81 -11.93
N SER A 500 8.00 6.95 -12.95
CA SER A 500 7.28 5.83 -13.54
C SER A 500 7.92 5.49 -14.87
N VAL A 501 8.20 4.21 -15.10
CA VAL A 501 8.65 3.69 -16.40
C VAL A 501 7.58 3.96 -17.47
N ASP A 502 6.32 4.03 -17.05
CA ASP A 502 5.14 4.19 -17.89
C ASP A 502 4.80 5.67 -18.19
N ASP A 503 5.63 6.61 -17.73
CA ASP A 503 5.37 8.05 -17.81
C ASP A 503 6.51 8.82 -18.51
N PRO A 504 6.46 8.93 -19.86
CA PRO A 504 7.46 9.68 -20.61
C PRO A 504 7.43 11.19 -20.31
N ASP A 505 6.36 11.69 -19.69
CA ASP A 505 6.16 13.12 -19.40
C ASP A 505 6.84 13.54 -18.08
N GLY A 506 7.26 12.57 -17.26
CA GLY A 506 7.88 12.79 -15.95
C GLY A 506 9.18 13.60 -15.97
N SER A 507 10.03 13.34 -16.96
CA SER A 507 11.36 13.99 -17.04
C SER A 507 11.29 15.46 -17.47
N PRO A 508 10.56 15.83 -18.54
CA PRO A 508 10.40 17.23 -18.93
C PRO A 508 9.81 18.11 -17.83
N ILE A 509 8.83 17.61 -17.07
CA ILE A 509 8.21 18.38 -15.98
C ILE A 509 9.20 18.61 -14.84
N TYR A 510 9.95 17.57 -14.46
CA TYR A 510 11.01 17.72 -13.47
C TYR A 510 12.03 18.79 -13.89
N GLU A 511 12.52 18.76 -15.13
CA GLU A 511 13.47 19.76 -15.64
C GLU A 511 12.91 21.19 -15.61
N LYS A 512 11.67 21.37 -16.07
CA LYS A 512 10.96 22.66 -16.04
C LYS A 512 10.85 23.23 -14.63
N LEU A 513 10.60 22.38 -13.61
CA LEU A 513 10.52 22.84 -12.22
C LEU A 513 11.87 23.34 -11.70
N TYR A 514 12.97 22.69 -12.08
CA TYR A 514 14.32 23.15 -11.76
C TYR A 514 14.68 24.48 -12.44
N GLU A 515 14.32 24.64 -13.72
CA GLU A 515 14.49 25.90 -14.44
C GLU A 515 13.70 27.03 -13.77
N THR A 516 12.46 26.75 -13.37
CA THR A 516 11.59 27.70 -12.66
C THR A 516 12.22 28.13 -11.34
N LEU A 517 12.67 27.19 -10.51
CA LEU A 517 13.36 27.49 -9.24
C LEU A 517 14.69 28.23 -9.42
N SER A 518 15.36 28.06 -10.56
CA SER A 518 16.63 28.73 -10.88
C SER A 518 16.43 30.15 -11.43
N SER A 519 15.20 30.56 -11.70
CA SER A 519 14.88 31.91 -12.18
C SER A 519 15.03 32.95 -11.07
N HIS A 520 15.22 34.22 -11.46
CA HIS A 520 15.40 35.33 -10.51
C HIS A 520 14.18 35.52 -9.59
N GLU A 521 12.98 35.21 -10.06
CA GLU A 521 11.73 35.31 -9.29
C GLU A 521 11.73 34.40 -8.06
N TYR A 522 12.37 33.22 -8.14
CA TYR A 522 12.37 32.21 -7.07
C TYR A 522 13.62 32.26 -6.18
N GLU A 523 14.46 33.30 -6.30
CA GLU A 523 15.71 33.47 -5.55
C GLU A 523 15.49 33.36 -4.03
N LEU A 524 14.36 33.91 -3.54
CA LEU A 524 13.97 33.87 -2.13
C LEU A 524 13.86 32.43 -1.58
N VAL A 525 13.35 31.51 -2.39
CA VAL A 525 12.91 30.18 -1.94
C VAL A 525 13.76 29.04 -2.45
N LYS A 526 14.63 29.25 -3.46
CA LYS A 526 15.39 28.18 -4.12
C LYS A 526 16.22 27.30 -3.17
N THR A 527 16.68 27.84 -2.03
CA THR A 527 17.46 27.07 -1.03
C THR A 527 16.60 26.32 -0.01
N ASP A 528 15.28 26.54 -0.05
CA ASP A 528 14.31 25.95 0.87
C ASP A 528 13.39 24.92 0.19
N VAL A 529 13.50 24.71 -1.13
CA VAL A 529 12.68 23.77 -1.90
C VAL A 529 13.51 22.58 -2.37
N ALA A 530 13.18 21.39 -1.87
CA ALA A 530 13.77 20.14 -2.34
C ALA A 530 12.85 19.45 -3.36
N ILE A 531 13.30 19.32 -4.61
CA ILE A 531 12.62 18.56 -5.66
C ILE A 531 13.36 17.24 -5.88
N VAL A 532 12.75 16.12 -5.51
CA VAL A 532 13.43 14.81 -5.43
C VAL A 532 12.65 13.73 -6.17
N ARG A 533 13.32 13.06 -7.12
CA ARG A 533 12.84 11.77 -7.64
C ARG A 533 13.16 10.69 -6.61
N ALA A 534 12.10 10.08 -6.09
CA ALA A 534 12.20 9.02 -5.11
C ALA A 534 12.83 7.77 -5.74
N PRO A 535 13.72 7.06 -5.00
CA PRO A 535 14.03 5.67 -5.33
C PRO A 535 12.76 4.81 -5.24
N PRO A 536 12.72 3.58 -5.79
CA PRO A 536 11.57 2.69 -5.73
C PRO A 536 11.33 2.15 -4.31
N SER A 537 10.92 3.04 -3.40
CA SER A 537 10.75 2.81 -1.96
C SER A 537 9.49 3.51 -1.49
N ASP A 538 8.49 2.72 -1.13
CA ASP A 538 7.30 3.29 -0.50
C ASP A 538 7.62 3.83 0.91
N SER A 539 8.53 3.20 1.64
CA SER A 539 8.89 3.58 3.02
C SER A 539 9.45 4.99 3.15
N ILE A 540 10.27 5.48 2.21
CA ILE A 540 10.74 6.88 2.28
C ILE A 540 9.58 7.85 2.03
N LEU A 541 8.68 7.55 1.09
CA LEU A 541 7.51 8.40 0.83
C LEU A 541 6.59 8.44 2.04
N GLY A 542 6.29 7.28 2.62
CA GLY A 542 5.49 7.17 3.82
C GLY A 542 6.11 7.91 4.99
N CYS A 543 7.43 7.75 5.21
CA CYS A 543 8.13 8.41 6.31
C CYS A 543 8.21 9.94 6.15
N ILE A 544 8.44 10.44 4.92
CA ILE A 544 8.42 11.88 4.64
C ILE A 544 7.00 12.44 4.73
N LEU A 545 5.99 11.69 4.31
CA LEU A 545 4.61 12.12 4.49
C LEU A 545 4.26 12.20 5.99
N GLN A 546 4.68 11.21 6.78
CA GLN A 546 4.43 11.11 8.23
C GLN A 546 4.88 12.36 9.00
N GLY A 547 6.05 12.90 8.63
CA GLY A 547 6.67 14.01 9.35
C GLY A 547 6.27 15.39 8.85
N ALA A 548 5.37 15.50 7.87
CA ALA A 548 5.01 16.77 7.27
C ALA A 548 4.22 17.66 8.23
N TRP A 549 4.49 18.96 8.18
CA TRP A 549 3.69 19.94 8.91
C TRP A 549 2.29 20.08 8.30
N VAL A 550 2.27 20.26 6.99
CA VAL A 550 1.08 20.27 6.14
C VAL A 550 1.45 19.55 4.85
N ALA A 551 0.61 18.64 4.39
CA ALA A 551 0.76 18.05 3.07
C ALA A 551 -0.17 18.76 2.09
N THR A 552 0.17 18.73 0.80
CA THR A 552 -0.67 19.29 -0.26
C THR A 552 -0.94 18.24 -1.32
N GLN A 553 -2.11 18.35 -1.94
CA GLN A 553 -2.41 17.64 -3.18
C GLN A 553 -3.23 18.55 -4.09
N LEU A 554 -2.51 19.32 -4.90
CA LEU A 554 -3.07 20.45 -5.66
C LEU A 554 -3.36 20.08 -7.12
N SER A 555 -3.74 18.84 -7.39
CA SER A 555 -4.02 18.38 -8.75
C SER A 555 -5.04 19.27 -9.44
N THR A 556 -4.83 19.62 -10.71
CA THR A 556 -5.79 20.34 -11.53
C THR A 556 -6.79 19.41 -12.21
N ARG A 557 -6.41 18.14 -12.40
CA ARG A 557 -7.24 17.07 -12.92
C ARG A 557 -6.86 15.77 -12.21
N GLU A 558 -7.85 15.03 -11.74
CA GLU A 558 -7.60 13.82 -10.96
C GLU A 558 -8.79 12.87 -10.98
N GLY A 559 -8.53 11.56 -10.90
CA GLY A 559 -9.59 10.56 -10.72
C GLY A 559 -10.09 10.54 -9.27
N PHE A 560 -9.21 10.17 -8.35
CA PHE A 560 -9.49 10.11 -6.91
C PHE A 560 -8.27 10.55 -6.08
N GLU A 561 -7.08 10.05 -6.43
CA GLU A 561 -5.81 10.26 -5.73
C GLU A 561 -5.79 9.81 -4.28
N VAL A 562 -5.20 8.64 -4.07
CA VAL A 562 -5.16 7.98 -2.76
C VAL A 562 -4.17 8.65 -1.81
N LYS A 563 -3.22 9.47 -2.32
CA LYS A 563 -2.29 10.25 -1.48
C LYS A 563 -2.99 11.11 -0.43
N VAL A 564 -4.21 11.57 -0.71
CA VAL A 564 -5.03 12.33 0.24
C VAL A 564 -5.47 11.44 1.41
N THR A 565 -5.97 10.24 1.12
CA THR A 565 -6.31 9.20 2.12
C THR A 565 -5.10 8.83 2.98
N GLU A 566 -3.94 8.59 2.36
CA GLU A 566 -2.69 8.22 3.05
C GLU A 566 -2.22 9.33 4.01
N THR A 567 -2.37 10.59 3.57
CA THR A 567 -2.03 11.78 4.36
C THR A 567 -2.90 11.89 5.60
N ILE A 568 -4.22 11.75 5.44
CA ILE A 568 -5.18 11.84 6.54
C ILE A 568 -4.94 10.71 7.56
N HIS A 569 -4.62 9.51 7.10
CA HIS A 569 -4.30 8.38 7.98
C HIS A 569 -3.08 8.61 8.86
N LYS A 570 -2.09 9.34 8.34
CA LYS A 570 -0.92 9.79 9.11
C LYS A 570 -1.22 10.97 10.05
N ARG A 571 -2.48 11.38 10.17
CA ARG A 571 -2.93 12.56 10.95
C ARG A 571 -2.22 13.85 10.52
N VAL A 572 -1.82 13.90 9.25
CA VAL A 572 -1.24 15.10 8.64
C VAL A 572 -2.38 15.87 7.98
N PRO A 573 -2.54 17.17 8.27
CA PRO A 573 -3.54 17.98 7.60
C PRO A 573 -3.17 18.16 6.13
N VAL A 574 -4.18 18.07 5.26
CA VAL A 574 -4.00 18.19 3.80
C VAL A 574 -4.65 19.46 3.26
N ILE A 575 -3.93 20.20 2.41
CA ILE A 575 -4.52 21.23 1.53
C ILE A 575 -4.72 20.59 0.15
N ALA A 576 -5.97 20.38 -0.22
CA ALA A 576 -6.34 19.64 -1.41
C ALA A 576 -7.13 20.52 -2.38
N SER A 577 -6.98 20.30 -3.68
CA SER A 577 -7.78 20.99 -4.70
C SER A 577 -9.19 20.40 -4.83
N ASP A 578 -10.13 21.14 -5.40
CA ASP A 578 -11.48 20.68 -5.73
C ASP A 578 -11.56 19.86 -7.04
N ALA A 579 -10.48 19.18 -7.42
CA ALA A 579 -10.40 18.40 -8.65
C ALA A 579 -10.87 16.94 -8.47
N GLY A 580 -11.81 16.51 -9.31
CA GLY A 580 -12.24 15.11 -9.42
C GLY A 580 -12.74 14.52 -8.10
N GLY A 581 -12.25 13.33 -7.75
CA GLY A 581 -12.61 12.63 -6.51
C GLY A 581 -11.84 13.06 -5.25
N ILE A 582 -10.93 14.04 -5.33
CA ILE A 582 -10.16 14.53 -4.17
C ILE A 582 -11.08 15.01 -3.02
N PRO A 583 -12.13 15.82 -3.27
CA PRO A 583 -13.00 16.31 -2.20
C PRO A 583 -13.72 15.23 -1.38
N LEU A 584 -13.93 14.03 -1.92
CA LEU A 584 -14.59 12.92 -1.21
C LEU A 584 -13.82 12.45 0.03
N GLN A 585 -12.51 12.71 0.07
CA GLN A 585 -11.63 12.25 1.14
C GLN A 585 -11.49 13.30 2.25
N VAL A 586 -11.70 14.59 1.94
CA VAL A 586 -11.39 15.71 2.84
C VAL A 586 -12.64 16.23 3.54
N LYS A 587 -12.63 16.15 4.87
CA LYS A 587 -13.60 16.82 5.74
C LYS A 587 -13.11 18.25 6.00
N HIS A 588 -13.56 19.19 5.17
CA HIS A 588 -13.13 20.60 5.20
C HIS A 588 -13.13 21.19 6.63
N GLY A 589 -12.01 21.78 7.04
CA GLY A 589 -11.82 22.38 8.36
C GLY A 589 -11.60 21.39 9.51
N LYS A 590 -11.61 20.07 9.24
CA LYS A 590 -11.34 19.02 10.24
C LYS A 590 -10.01 18.32 10.00
N ASN A 591 -9.90 17.55 8.91
CA ASN A 591 -8.69 16.81 8.55
C ASN A 591 -7.90 17.44 7.39
N GLY A 592 -8.42 18.54 6.84
CA GLY A 592 -7.79 19.27 5.77
C GLY A 592 -8.69 20.39 5.25
N TRP A 593 -8.28 21.02 4.16
CA TRP A 593 -9.00 22.10 3.49
C TRP A 593 -9.06 21.85 1.99
N ILE A 594 -10.16 22.28 1.40
CA ILE A 594 -10.40 22.22 -0.05
C ILE A 594 -10.24 23.64 -0.59
N VAL A 595 -9.43 23.79 -1.63
CA VAL A 595 -9.20 25.05 -2.34
C VAL A 595 -9.54 24.90 -3.83
N PRO A 596 -9.92 25.98 -4.54
CA PRO A 596 -10.11 25.92 -5.98
C PRO A 596 -8.83 25.47 -6.71
N ALA A 597 -8.96 24.53 -7.64
CA ALA A 597 -7.86 24.03 -8.45
C ALA A 597 -7.11 25.18 -9.17
N GLY A 598 -5.78 25.17 -9.10
CA GLY A 598 -4.92 26.17 -9.71
C GLY A 598 -4.79 27.50 -8.95
N ASN A 599 -5.47 27.68 -7.81
CA ASN A 599 -5.44 28.93 -7.04
C ASN A 599 -4.29 28.96 -6.02
N SER A 600 -3.10 29.38 -6.47
CA SER A 600 -1.90 29.48 -5.63
C SER A 600 -2.06 30.45 -4.45
N SER A 601 -2.76 31.57 -4.62
CA SER A 601 -2.92 32.56 -3.56
C SER A 601 -3.81 32.07 -2.42
N ALA A 602 -4.84 31.27 -2.72
CA ALA A 602 -5.65 30.61 -1.69
C ALA A 602 -4.81 29.65 -0.84
N VAL A 603 -3.93 28.88 -1.48
CA VAL A 603 -2.99 27.98 -0.78
C VAL A 603 -2.01 28.78 0.08
N ALA A 604 -1.41 29.83 -0.47
CA ALA A 604 -0.46 30.69 0.24
C ALA A 604 -1.09 31.35 1.47
N GLN A 605 -2.32 31.85 1.33
CA GLN A 605 -3.07 32.45 2.43
C GLN A 605 -3.39 31.43 3.51
N LEU A 606 -3.83 30.22 3.12
CA LEU A 606 -4.14 29.16 4.07
C LEU A 606 -2.89 28.71 4.84
N LEU A 607 -1.75 28.55 4.17
CA LEU A 607 -0.47 28.24 4.83
C LEU A 607 -0.08 29.33 5.84
N LEU A 608 -0.30 30.61 5.49
CA LEU A 608 -0.06 31.73 6.41
C LEU A 608 -1.00 31.67 7.62
N ASP A 609 -2.29 31.44 7.41
CA ASP A 609 -3.28 31.40 8.49
C ASP A 609 -3.05 30.22 9.45
N ILE A 610 -2.57 29.08 8.92
CA ILE A 610 -2.10 27.95 9.74
C ILE A 610 -0.83 28.35 10.51
N TYR A 611 0.15 28.99 9.85
CA TYR A 611 1.40 29.40 10.48
C TYR A 611 1.20 30.41 11.62
N GLU A 612 0.32 31.40 11.44
CA GLU A 612 -0.03 32.40 12.46
C GLU A 612 -0.95 31.83 13.56
N GLY A 613 -1.40 30.58 13.45
CA GLY A 613 -2.29 29.94 14.40
C GLY A 613 -3.74 30.45 14.38
N LYS A 614 -4.14 31.19 13.33
CA LYS A 614 -5.53 31.59 13.09
C LYS A 614 -6.40 30.37 12.80
N ILE A 615 -5.81 29.38 12.13
CA ILE A 615 -6.39 28.08 11.88
C ILE A 615 -5.62 27.06 12.72
N LYS A 616 -6.34 26.33 13.58
CA LYS A 616 -5.74 25.29 14.42
C LYS A 616 -5.78 23.95 13.70
N ILE A 617 -4.64 23.25 13.70
CA ILE A 617 -4.57 21.86 13.28
C ILE A 617 -4.91 20.98 14.49
N ASP A 618 -6.04 20.28 14.45
CA ASP A 618 -6.40 19.27 15.46
C ASP A 618 -5.64 17.98 15.12
N ARG A 619 -4.52 17.71 15.80
CA ARG A 619 -3.72 16.49 15.55
C ARG A 619 -4.13 15.28 16.40
N ASP A 620 -5.04 15.43 17.37
CA ASP A 620 -5.41 14.41 18.38
C ASP A 620 -4.27 13.49 18.86
N LEU A 621 -3.04 14.00 18.93
CA LEU A 621 -1.85 13.27 19.38
C LEU A 621 -1.80 13.28 20.91
N SER A 622 -2.87 12.82 21.57
CA SER A 622 -3.06 12.84 23.01
C SER A 622 -2.79 14.22 23.66
N ARG A 623 -3.84 14.86 24.15
CA ARG A 623 -3.79 16.07 25.01
C ARG A 623 -2.89 16.00 26.25
N LYS A 624 -2.13 14.91 26.47
CA LYS A 624 -1.20 14.70 27.60
C LYS A 624 0.28 14.87 27.23
N ARG A 625 0.66 15.08 25.97
CA ARG A 625 2.08 15.26 25.56
C ARG A 625 2.31 16.37 24.54
N GLU A 626 1.47 17.40 24.50
CA GLU A 626 1.92 18.72 24.02
C GLU A 626 2.90 19.30 25.05
N LEU A 627 4.17 18.91 24.84
CA LEU A 627 5.31 19.15 25.69
C LEU A 627 5.57 20.65 25.88
N ARG A 628 5.91 21.01 27.12
CA ARG A 628 6.43 22.31 27.53
C ARG A 628 7.48 22.83 26.53
N GLY A 629 7.09 23.80 25.69
CA GLY A 629 8.00 24.79 25.11
C GLY A 629 8.89 24.38 23.92
N LYS A 630 8.64 23.25 23.25
CA LYS A 630 9.24 22.95 21.93
C LYS A 630 8.14 22.58 20.95
N TYR A 631 7.78 23.56 20.14
CA TYR A 631 6.84 23.45 19.04
C TYR A 631 7.42 22.53 17.93
N ASP A 632 6.71 21.43 17.63
CA ASP A 632 6.31 21.08 16.24
C ASP A 632 7.11 20.13 15.33
N ASP A 633 7.85 19.11 15.83
CA ASP A 633 8.18 17.94 14.98
C ASP A 633 7.10 16.85 15.14
N PRO A 634 6.27 16.53 14.12
CA PRO A 634 5.32 15.42 14.18
C PRO A 634 5.98 14.08 14.50
N ASN A 635 7.27 13.92 14.16
CA ASN A 635 8.03 12.72 14.47
C ASN A 635 8.63 12.69 15.89
N SER A 636 8.45 13.74 16.71
CA SER A 636 8.83 13.69 18.14
C SER A 636 8.06 12.64 18.93
N VAL A 637 6.94 12.16 18.37
CA VAL A 637 6.08 11.11 18.90
C VAL A 637 6.12 9.84 18.04
N ALA A 638 7.06 9.71 17.09
CA ALA A 638 7.03 8.61 16.11
C ALA A 638 7.11 7.22 16.78
N GLU A 639 7.81 7.08 17.92
CA GLU A 639 7.80 5.83 18.67
C GLU A 639 6.42 5.47 19.25
N SER A 640 5.58 6.46 19.54
CA SER A 640 4.20 6.21 19.97
C SER A 640 3.29 5.77 18.81
N TRP A 641 3.66 6.06 17.55
CA TRP A 641 2.86 5.72 16.37
C TRP A 641 2.99 4.26 16.01
N VAL A 642 4.21 3.70 16.11
CA VAL A 642 4.42 2.25 15.97
C VAL A 642 3.88 1.48 17.16
N GLY A 643 3.66 2.13 18.31
CA GLY A 643 3.22 1.47 19.53
C GLY A 643 4.28 0.50 20.08
N SER A 644 3.89 -0.27 21.10
CA SER A 644 4.70 -1.39 21.58
C SER A 644 4.25 -2.70 20.94
N TYR A 645 5.10 -3.72 20.93
CA TYR A 645 4.74 -5.10 20.57
C TYR A 645 3.51 -5.64 21.35
N HIS A 646 3.17 -4.98 22.46
CA HIS A 646 2.04 -5.33 23.32
C HIS A 646 0.76 -4.57 22.98
N SER A 647 0.82 -3.58 22.08
CA SER A 647 -0.31 -2.72 21.73
C SER A 647 -0.94 -3.16 20.41
N PRO A 648 -2.28 -3.13 20.29
CA PRO A 648 -2.91 -3.37 19.00
C PRO A 648 -2.54 -2.28 18.00
N VAL A 649 -2.65 -2.61 16.71
CA VAL A 649 -2.50 -1.64 15.63
C VAL A 649 -3.55 -0.54 15.78
N ILE A 650 -3.15 0.71 15.51
CA ILE A 650 -4.06 1.85 15.52
C ILE A 650 -5.12 1.65 14.43
N ARG A 651 -6.39 1.77 14.81
CA ARG A 651 -7.52 1.71 13.88
C ARG A 651 -7.44 2.82 12.85
N VAL A 652 -7.77 2.49 11.60
CA VAL A 652 -7.86 3.49 10.52
C VAL A 652 -9.01 4.48 10.74
N HIS A 653 -10.02 4.03 11.49
CA HIS A 653 -11.25 4.77 11.76
C HIS A 653 -11.59 4.75 13.26
N ASP A 654 -10.91 5.59 14.03
CA ASP A 654 -11.09 5.69 15.49
C ASP A 654 -11.60 7.06 15.95
N ASP A 655 -11.53 8.07 15.08
CA ASP A 655 -11.85 9.44 15.43
C ASP A 655 -12.61 10.18 14.32
N LYS A 656 -13.18 11.34 14.68
CA LYS A 656 -13.98 12.19 13.80
C LYS A 656 -13.20 12.77 12.59
N ASN A 657 -11.87 12.76 12.65
CA ASN A 657 -10.96 13.30 11.63
C ASN A 657 -10.49 12.23 10.63
N SER A 658 -10.69 10.93 10.93
CA SER A 658 -10.45 9.84 9.98
C SER A 658 -11.22 10.00 8.67
N THR A 659 -10.66 9.47 7.59
CA THR A 659 -11.36 9.27 6.31
C THR A 659 -12.15 7.95 6.33
N SER A 660 -12.98 7.71 5.32
CA SER A 660 -13.87 6.54 5.28
C SER A 660 -13.12 5.22 5.23
N GLU A 661 -13.69 4.17 5.86
CA GLU A 661 -13.16 2.81 5.74
C GLU A 661 -13.27 2.23 4.32
N ASP A 662 -14.06 2.88 3.47
CA ASP A 662 -14.19 2.56 2.04
C ASP A 662 -12.84 2.58 1.30
N PHE A 663 -11.89 3.40 1.76
CA PHE A 663 -10.61 3.65 1.08
C PHE A 663 -9.48 2.73 1.55
N TRP A 664 -9.76 1.76 2.43
CA TRP A 664 -8.76 0.81 2.95
C TRP A 664 -8.95 -0.61 2.42
N THR A 665 -7.91 -1.44 2.52
CA THR A 665 -7.90 -2.82 2.00
C THR A 665 -9.08 -3.67 2.47
N VAL A 666 -9.47 -3.62 3.75
CA VAL A 666 -10.58 -4.42 4.26
C VAL A 666 -11.91 -3.95 3.66
N GLY A 667 -12.16 -2.64 3.60
CA GLY A 667 -13.35 -2.08 2.93
C GLY A 667 -13.41 -2.42 1.44
N ASN A 668 -12.28 -2.31 0.73
CA ASN A 668 -12.14 -2.73 -0.66
C ASN A 668 -12.46 -4.21 -0.87
N ALA A 669 -11.88 -5.07 -0.03
CA ALA A 669 -12.10 -6.51 -0.07
C ALA A 669 -13.57 -6.87 0.17
N THR A 670 -14.21 -6.27 1.19
CA THR A 670 -15.63 -6.48 1.50
C THR A 670 -16.53 -6.09 0.33
N ARG A 671 -16.28 -4.94 -0.32
CA ARG A 671 -17.02 -4.51 -1.52
C ARG A 671 -16.88 -5.50 -2.67
N TRP A 672 -15.66 -5.96 -2.98
CA TRP A 672 -15.45 -6.95 -4.02
C TRP A 672 -16.16 -8.28 -3.73
N MET A 673 -16.11 -8.76 -2.48
CA MET A 673 -16.80 -10.01 -2.11
C MET A 673 -18.34 -9.86 -2.24
N LEU A 674 -18.89 -8.70 -1.85
CA LEU A 674 -20.32 -8.42 -2.04
C LEU A 674 -20.71 -8.42 -3.52
N LEU A 675 -19.91 -7.75 -4.38
CA LEU A 675 -20.15 -7.73 -5.82
C LEU A 675 -20.09 -9.15 -6.41
N ALA A 676 -19.09 -9.94 -6.03
CA ALA A 676 -18.96 -11.33 -6.50
C ALA A 676 -20.19 -12.16 -6.09
N SER A 677 -20.60 -12.09 -4.83
CA SER A 677 -21.77 -12.81 -4.33
C SER A 677 -23.05 -12.44 -5.08
N ARG A 678 -23.32 -11.14 -5.27
CA ARG A 678 -24.54 -10.67 -5.93
C ARG A 678 -24.56 -10.92 -7.43
N LEU A 679 -23.41 -10.76 -8.10
CA LEU A 679 -23.32 -10.95 -9.55
C LEU A 679 -23.42 -12.44 -9.94
N LEU A 680 -22.88 -13.32 -9.10
CA LEU A 680 -23.00 -14.77 -9.27
C LEU A 680 -24.35 -15.32 -8.78
N GLY A 681 -25.14 -14.50 -8.07
CA GLY A 681 -26.45 -14.91 -7.55
C GLY A 681 -26.35 -16.02 -6.51
N LEU A 682 -25.33 -15.96 -5.64
CA LEU A 682 -25.06 -17.03 -4.67
C LEU A 682 -26.22 -17.17 -3.67
N PRO A 683 -26.65 -18.41 -3.35
CA PRO A 683 -27.73 -18.65 -2.40
C PRO A 683 -27.28 -18.39 -0.96
N LEU A 684 -28.21 -17.95 -0.11
CA LEU A 684 -27.99 -17.80 1.34
C LEU A 684 -28.14 -19.11 2.14
N GLU A 685 -28.31 -20.24 1.45
CA GLU A 685 -28.47 -21.56 2.07
C GLU A 685 -27.11 -22.12 2.53
N ASP A 686 -27.15 -23.01 3.54
CA ASP A 686 -25.95 -23.66 4.07
C ASP A 686 -25.26 -24.46 2.93
N GLY A 687 -23.96 -24.22 2.73
CA GLY A 687 -23.19 -24.82 1.65
C GLY A 687 -23.13 -26.35 1.72
N LYS A 688 -22.88 -27.01 0.57
CA LYS A 688 -22.79 -28.48 0.44
C LYS A 688 -21.66 -29.13 1.27
N ASN A 689 -20.78 -28.34 1.87
CA ASN A 689 -19.59 -28.80 2.60
C ASN A 689 -19.77 -28.91 4.13
N GLY A 690 -20.99 -28.77 4.65
CA GLY A 690 -21.30 -29.01 6.08
C GLY A 690 -20.83 -27.92 7.04
N PHE A 691 -20.33 -26.79 6.54
CA PHE A 691 -20.07 -25.59 7.33
C PHE A 691 -21.38 -24.79 7.49
N LYS A 692 -21.68 -24.33 8.70
CA LYS A 692 -22.90 -23.56 9.00
C LYS A 692 -22.60 -22.07 9.06
N ILE A 693 -23.21 -21.28 8.19
CA ILE A 693 -23.32 -19.82 8.35
C ILE A 693 -24.26 -19.58 9.54
N SER A 694 -23.83 -18.77 10.51
CA SER A 694 -24.66 -18.43 11.67
C SER A 694 -25.86 -17.58 11.25
N GLU A 695 -26.93 -17.57 12.06
CA GLU A 695 -28.10 -16.73 11.76
C GLU A 695 -27.76 -15.23 11.78
N GLU A 696 -26.78 -14.83 12.59
CA GLU A 696 -26.23 -13.46 12.61
C GLU A 696 -25.52 -13.12 11.30
N GLU A 697 -24.67 -14.01 10.80
CA GLU A 697 -23.99 -13.87 9.51
C GLU A 697 -25.01 -13.81 8.36
N LYS A 698 -26.05 -14.67 8.37
CA LYS A 698 -27.14 -14.62 7.38
C LYS A 698 -27.88 -13.28 7.41
N SER A 699 -28.15 -12.75 8.60
CA SER A 699 -28.78 -11.44 8.76
C SER A 699 -27.93 -10.32 8.17
N LEU A 700 -26.61 -10.32 8.44
CA LEU A 700 -25.66 -9.36 7.86
C LEU A 700 -25.63 -9.45 6.32
N LEU A 701 -25.50 -10.66 5.77
CA LEU A 701 -25.48 -10.89 4.33
C LEU A 701 -26.79 -10.41 3.66
N LYS A 702 -27.94 -10.70 4.27
CA LYS A 702 -29.24 -10.22 3.80
C LYS A 702 -29.35 -8.69 3.88
N GLY A 703 -28.83 -8.09 4.93
CA GLY A 703 -28.74 -6.63 5.09
C GLY A 703 -27.96 -5.95 3.96
N MET A 704 -26.88 -6.57 3.50
CA MET A 704 -26.09 -6.11 2.34
C MET A 704 -26.74 -6.42 0.97
N GLY A 705 -27.89 -7.11 0.98
CA GLY A 705 -28.62 -7.51 -0.21
C GLY A 705 -28.00 -8.69 -0.95
N VAL A 706 -27.29 -9.59 -0.26
CA VAL A 706 -26.92 -10.89 -0.83
C VAL A 706 -28.18 -11.65 -1.25
N GLY A 707 -28.16 -12.26 -2.43
CA GLY A 707 -29.33 -12.86 -3.08
C GLY A 707 -30.21 -11.86 -3.85
N GLN A 708 -29.95 -10.55 -3.77
CA GLN A 708 -30.62 -9.55 -4.62
C GLN A 708 -29.80 -9.24 -5.86
N GLN A 709 -30.46 -9.11 -7.01
CA GLN A 709 -29.81 -8.71 -8.26
C GLN A 709 -29.18 -7.31 -8.13
N LEU A 710 -28.12 -7.06 -8.90
CA LEU A 710 -27.57 -5.71 -9.07
C LEU A 710 -28.56 -4.80 -9.81
N PRO A 711 -28.39 -3.47 -9.75
CA PRO A 711 -29.23 -2.55 -10.51
C PRO A 711 -29.31 -2.92 -11.99
N ALA A 712 -30.49 -2.77 -12.59
CA ALA A 712 -30.66 -2.99 -14.02
C ALA A 712 -29.94 -1.90 -14.84
N LYS A 713 -29.66 -2.18 -16.11
CA LYS A 713 -29.21 -1.15 -17.06
C LYS A 713 -30.18 0.04 -17.11
N GLY A 714 -29.66 1.25 -17.22
CA GLY A 714 -30.43 2.50 -17.16
C GLY A 714 -30.84 2.96 -15.76
N ALA A 715 -30.61 2.18 -14.71
CA ALA A 715 -30.84 2.62 -13.34
C ALA A 715 -29.70 3.51 -12.83
N ASP A 716 -30.02 4.43 -11.91
CA ASP A 716 -29.00 5.22 -11.22
C ASP A 716 -28.07 4.32 -10.42
N GLY A 717 -26.77 4.37 -10.74
CA GLY A 717 -25.74 3.63 -10.05
C GLY A 717 -25.59 4.09 -8.60
N LYS A 718 -25.35 3.14 -7.69
CA LYS A 718 -25.09 3.40 -6.27
C LYS A 718 -23.62 3.19 -5.94
N ASN A 719 -23.17 3.84 -4.87
CA ASN A 719 -21.87 3.52 -4.28
C ASN A 719 -21.96 2.15 -3.58
N VAL A 720 -21.02 1.26 -3.89
CA VAL A 720 -20.96 -0.09 -3.30
C VAL A 720 -20.73 -0.02 -1.78
N TRP A 721 -20.08 1.02 -1.27
CA TRP A 721 -19.93 1.25 0.17
C TRP A 721 -21.27 1.34 0.89
N ASN A 722 -22.24 2.06 0.31
CA ASN A 722 -23.59 2.17 0.87
C ASN A 722 -24.33 0.83 0.87
N MET A 723 -23.98 -0.08 -0.05
CA MET A 723 -24.52 -1.45 -0.08
C MET A 723 -23.90 -2.33 1.01
N VAL A 724 -22.65 -2.08 1.39
CA VAL A 724 -21.95 -2.82 2.45
C VAL A 724 -22.38 -2.33 3.83
N MET A 725 -22.26 -1.02 4.09
CA MET A 725 -22.47 -0.47 5.43
C MET A 725 -23.93 -0.17 5.72
N GLY A 726 -24.73 0.20 4.71
CA GLY A 726 -26.14 0.57 4.92
C GLY A 726 -26.27 1.73 5.91
N ASP A 727 -27.10 1.56 6.94
CA ASP A 727 -27.33 2.56 7.97
C ASP A 727 -26.14 2.75 8.93
N ASP A 728 -25.16 1.83 8.93
CA ASP A 728 -23.93 1.95 9.73
C ASP A 728 -22.88 2.87 9.06
N ALA A 729 -23.15 3.36 7.84
CA ALA A 729 -22.27 4.31 7.16
C ALA A 729 -22.31 5.68 7.86
N LEU A 730 -21.14 6.30 8.02
CA LEU A 730 -21.08 7.63 8.64
C LEU A 730 -21.53 8.74 7.67
N PRO A 731 -22.01 9.89 8.19
CA PRO A 731 -22.44 10.99 7.34
C PRO A 731 -21.35 11.44 6.37
N GLY A 732 -21.68 11.41 5.07
CA GLY A 732 -20.79 11.78 3.97
C GLY A 732 -20.00 10.62 3.37
N GLU A 733 -19.98 9.44 4.01
CA GLU A 733 -19.41 8.24 3.41
C GLU A 733 -20.23 7.75 2.23
N GLY A 734 -19.57 7.12 1.26
CA GLY A 734 -20.21 6.60 0.06
C GLY A 734 -20.88 7.66 -0.81
N ALA A 735 -20.57 8.94 -0.60
CA ALA A 735 -21.02 10.03 -1.46
C ALA A 735 -20.52 9.85 -2.91
N LEU A 736 -21.27 10.42 -3.85
CA LEU A 736 -20.94 10.49 -5.26
C LEU A 736 -20.83 11.96 -5.65
N ILE A 737 -19.80 12.31 -6.42
CA ILE A 737 -19.62 13.65 -7.00
C ILE A 737 -20.12 13.69 -8.44
#